data_AF-A0AA47MNU8-F1
#
_entry.id   AF-A0AA47MNU8-F1
#
_cell.length_a   1.000
_cell.length_b   1.000
_cell.length_c   1.000
_cell.angle_alpha   90.00
_cell.angle_beta   90.00
_cell.angle_gamma   90.00
#
_symmetry.space_group_name_H-M   'P 1'
#
loop_
_entity.id
_entity.type
_entity.pdbx_description
1 polymer ?
#
loop_
_entity_poly.entity_id
_entity_poly.type
_entity_poly.pdbx_seq_one_letter_code
_entity_poly.pdbx_strand_id
1 'polypeptide(L)'
;MFAKLKKKIAEEAATAPRTGSRIPRSTSKESITSLGADSGDDFASDGSSSRDELSSQVLRRNDQVRRLEAKLTDYAEQLRVMQKTKEKVEFALEKQQDSSMRKLQDQNESHQASRAKMAEGLTLALEKKDQEWMEKMAVLEKEKELLKGRVEEMTENSLTLFQKRDDRDELETFQQQELAKVKHMLLRKEEQLSQREKELEGKEVQLQRARRSLTEAQGRLHTLGLEHHEATQLNTELEIEREDLLVSRDEAESRFREVEEKSRELQAVIQQVSDDFNKSQAMVSCLERSLYALQTQHNALKLHQHKAEVVEEDHASTLVELQGKVDSLEKRLQQDLSVDQHLTELLGEKREVEQRLEKAREDLLEARTSHADTVSSLEAQVTTASGTVGELQTLLRHKDDSSNAYRDRTDAQITALEQQVAEASKKIQRAEQEMTDQQEHLSRLQAAWASEKASLGQQVALERQLREDTTDRLEQEKTDAQSASQIQLDALLLRMTEVEEEKRSLEDEKRSLEEEKRSLEEERDQADSSLQARTEELTAARAELSSRQTVSVEIAMALEDSRKQREELQAQVGDLLKSQDAMQQEVAGLTDQLTHREEQITTLQNELRASGACAAQLEARLEEKDQQLARLREDALSQSQLLDSCQSRISFLEVEVDTLTEQLRPPEVSPPSGEQNGAVTLLDLHHLHKTNRDLEQQLADKNRTVKQLQQRLAELKRTFQKELKLKPDQDPPGRGERAGDDRGERQDQRPSGDPLATTSYTTTSSPAPPPGPAPSLGLATPRPPTSTCTVTNTSDLNDSREINFEYLKHVVLKFMSCREAEAFHLIRAVSVLLNFSREEEDMLKQTLEYKMSWFGSKPSPKGSIRPSISGVTAPWI
;
A
#
# COMPACT_ATOMS: atom_id res chain seq x y z
N MET A 1 -44.38 -9.20 25.17
CA MET A 1 -45.71 -9.88 25.21
C MET A 1 -46.10 -10.48 26.57
N PHE A 2 -45.20 -10.64 27.57
CA PHE A 2 -45.48 -11.32 28.85
C PHE A 2 -46.73 -10.86 29.64
N ALA A 3 -47.13 -9.59 29.53
CA ALA A 3 -48.32 -9.08 30.23
C ALA A 3 -49.64 -9.82 29.86
N LYS A 4 -49.76 -10.33 28.63
CA LYS A 4 -50.95 -11.09 28.20
C LYS A 4 -51.01 -12.52 28.76
N LEU A 5 -49.87 -13.09 29.17
CA LEU A 5 -49.82 -14.45 29.72
C LEU A 5 -50.20 -14.49 31.21
N LYS A 6 -49.70 -13.53 32.01
CA LYS A 6 -50.07 -13.40 33.43
C LYS A 6 -51.57 -13.20 33.66
N LYS A 7 -52.28 -12.53 32.73
CA LYS A 7 -53.73 -12.39 32.83
C LYS A 7 -54.45 -13.73 32.66
N LYS A 8 -54.06 -14.54 31.67
CA LYS A 8 -54.77 -15.79 31.34
C LYS A 8 -54.70 -16.84 32.45
N ILE A 9 -53.54 -16.97 33.11
CA ILE A 9 -53.34 -17.89 34.25
C ILE A 9 -54.17 -17.47 35.47
N ALA A 10 -54.49 -16.18 35.62
CA ALA A 10 -55.33 -15.67 36.71
C ALA A 10 -56.85 -15.87 36.45
N GLU A 11 -57.29 -15.91 35.18
CA GLU A 11 -58.71 -16.08 34.83
C GLU A 11 -59.16 -17.56 34.84
N GLU A 12 -58.27 -18.54 34.61
CA GLU A 12 -58.63 -19.97 34.61
C GLU A 12 -58.69 -20.63 36.01
N ALA A 13 -58.25 -19.94 37.07
CA ALA A 13 -58.24 -20.47 38.45
C ALA A 13 -59.54 -20.22 39.25
N ALA A 14 -60.56 -19.59 38.66
CA ALA A 14 -61.66 -18.96 39.40
C ALA A 14 -63.08 -19.52 39.12
N THR A 15 -63.22 -20.64 38.38
CA THR A 15 -64.53 -21.15 37.93
C THR A 15 -64.86 -22.55 38.48
N ALA A 16 -65.43 -22.60 39.69
CA ALA A 16 -65.94 -23.83 40.32
C ALA A 16 -67.47 -23.81 40.51
N PRO A 17 -68.25 -24.56 39.71
CA PRO A 17 -69.68 -24.76 39.94
C PRO A 17 -69.93 -25.88 40.97
N ARG A 18 -70.88 -25.67 41.90
CA ARG A 18 -71.33 -26.69 42.88
C ARG A 18 -72.75 -27.15 42.58
N THR A 19 -72.91 -28.35 42.03
CA THR A 19 -74.15 -29.18 41.97
C THR A 19 -73.78 -30.54 41.35
N GLY A 20 -74.41 -31.68 41.66
CA GLY A 20 -75.44 -32.02 42.63
C GLY A 20 -76.07 -33.39 42.30
N SER A 21 -76.81 -34.02 43.22
CA SER A 21 -77.48 -35.35 43.06
C SER A 21 -76.52 -36.58 43.07
N ARG A 22 -76.85 -37.74 43.67
CA ARG A 22 -77.95 -38.12 44.58
C ARG A 22 -77.52 -39.28 45.50
N ILE A 23 -78.20 -39.44 46.64
CA ILE A 23 -78.07 -40.60 47.56
C ILE A 23 -79.08 -41.69 47.16
N PRO A 24 -78.98 -42.92 47.73
CA PRO A 24 -79.93 -43.24 48.80
C PRO A 24 -79.30 -43.85 50.08
N ARG A 25 -80.06 -43.77 51.19
CA ARG A 25 -79.79 -44.31 52.53
C ARG A 25 -81.14 -44.75 53.16
N SER A 26 -81.09 -45.34 54.37
CA SER A 26 -82.20 -46.02 55.10
C SER A 26 -82.52 -47.42 54.56
N THR A 27 -83.07 -48.36 55.33
CA THR A 27 -83.58 -48.37 56.73
C THR A 27 -82.59 -49.03 57.71
N SER A 28 -82.44 -48.68 58.99
CA SER A 28 -83.34 -48.47 60.18
C SER A 28 -83.52 -49.73 61.06
N LYS A 29 -83.62 -49.53 62.39
CA LYS A 29 -83.59 -50.58 63.44
C LYS A 29 -84.95 -50.81 64.10
N GLU A 30 -85.26 -52.07 64.41
CA GLU A 30 -86.10 -52.55 65.52
C GLU A 30 -85.45 -53.89 66.00
N SER A 31 -85.21 -54.26 67.27
CA SER A 31 -85.63 -53.85 68.62
C SER A 31 -86.93 -54.44 69.19
N ILE A 32 -86.93 -55.74 69.59
CA ILE A 32 -87.64 -56.17 70.83
C ILE A 32 -87.02 -57.42 71.51
N THR A 33 -87.41 -57.59 72.79
CA THR A 33 -87.08 -58.58 73.84
C THR A 33 -87.60 -60.01 73.54
N SER A 34 -87.28 -61.12 74.26
CA SER A 34 -87.50 -61.40 75.71
C SER A 34 -87.09 -62.87 76.07
N LEU A 35 -86.52 -63.15 77.27
CA LEU A 35 -87.08 -63.86 78.48
C LEU A 35 -87.23 -65.42 78.45
N GLY A 36 -86.99 -66.06 79.61
CA GLY A 36 -87.03 -67.51 79.90
C GLY A 36 -85.62 -68.13 80.01
N ALA A 37 -85.15 -68.81 81.08
CA ALA A 37 -85.77 -69.55 82.21
C ALA A 37 -86.53 -70.84 81.77
N ASP A 38 -86.58 -71.95 82.51
CA ASP A 38 -86.33 -72.20 83.96
C ASP A 38 -86.07 -73.71 84.25
N SER A 39 -85.61 -74.05 85.48
CA SER A 39 -85.73 -75.36 86.17
C SER A 39 -85.05 -76.62 85.55
N GLY A 40 -84.56 -77.62 86.32
CA GLY A 40 -84.58 -77.82 87.77
C GLY A 40 -83.73 -79.03 88.22
N ASP A 41 -83.91 -79.47 89.47
CA ASP A 41 -82.94 -80.25 90.26
C ASP A 41 -83.46 -81.64 90.73
N ASP A 42 -82.65 -82.31 91.57
CA ASP A 42 -82.96 -83.33 92.58
C ASP A 42 -83.26 -84.80 92.20
N PHE A 43 -82.34 -85.67 92.66
CA PHE A 43 -82.55 -87.01 93.30
C PHE A 43 -83.29 -88.14 92.51
N ALA A 44 -83.24 -89.41 92.91
CA ALA A 44 -82.70 -90.02 94.12
C ALA A 44 -81.87 -91.30 93.87
N SER A 45 -81.17 -91.74 94.91
CA SER A 45 -80.76 -93.15 95.05
C SER A 45 -81.98 -94.02 95.36
N ASP A 46 -82.01 -95.24 94.84
CA ASP A 46 -82.20 -96.40 95.73
C ASP A 46 -81.64 -97.68 95.09
N GLY A 47 -81.63 -98.79 95.84
CA GLY A 47 -81.21 -100.10 95.34
C GLY A 47 -81.95 -101.28 95.97
N SER A 48 -81.69 -102.46 95.38
CA SER A 48 -82.06 -103.79 95.91
C SER A 48 -83.52 -104.25 95.77
N SER A 49 -83.66 -105.58 95.66
CA SER A 49 -84.91 -106.37 95.68
C SER A 49 -85.92 -106.17 94.53
N SER A 50 -86.65 -107.20 94.07
CA SER A 50 -86.54 -108.64 94.37
C SER A 50 -86.73 -109.48 93.10
N ARG A 51 -86.38 -110.76 93.17
CA ARG A 51 -86.07 -111.62 92.02
C ARG A 51 -87.28 -112.46 91.57
N ASP A 52 -87.36 -112.68 90.24
CA ASP A 52 -88.21 -113.66 89.52
C ASP A 52 -89.65 -113.29 89.07
N GLU A 53 -89.89 -112.06 88.58
CA GLU A 53 -90.95 -111.77 87.57
C GLU A 53 -90.40 -111.43 86.15
N LEU A 54 -89.07 -111.44 85.94
CA LEU A 54 -88.44 -110.87 84.74
C LEU A 54 -88.80 -111.54 83.40
N SER A 55 -88.90 -112.87 83.36
CA SER A 55 -88.61 -113.66 82.14
C SER A 55 -89.55 -113.39 80.95
N SER A 56 -90.84 -113.19 81.20
CA SER A 56 -91.83 -113.02 80.11
C SER A 56 -91.81 -111.62 79.49
N GLN A 57 -91.35 -110.60 80.21
CA GLN A 57 -91.25 -109.24 79.69
C GLN A 57 -89.97 -109.05 78.83
N VAL A 58 -88.90 -109.78 79.16
CA VAL A 58 -87.59 -109.72 78.49
C VAL A 58 -87.67 -110.15 77.02
N LEU A 59 -88.42 -111.20 76.68
CA LEU A 59 -88.55 -111.69 75.29
C LEU A 59 -89.21 -110.65 74.36
N ARG A 60 -90.34 -110.06 74.78
CA ARG A 60 -91.01 -109.03 73.97
C ARG A 60 -90.16 -107.75 73.85
N ARG A 61 -89.42 -107.40 74.91
CA ARG A 61 -88.43 -106.31 74.84
C ARG A 61 -87.33 -106.62 73.82
N ASN A 62 -86.77 -107.82 73.78
CA ASN A 62 -85.70 -108.18 72.82
C ASN A 62 -86.13 -108.03 71.34
N ASP A 63 -87.35 -108.44 70.96
CA ASP A 63 -87.82 -108.32 69.56
C ASP A 63 -88.29 -106.91 69.17
N GLN A 64 -88.49 -106.04 70.16
CA GLN A 64 -88.66 -104.60 69.93
C GLN A 64 -87.30 -103.89 69.87
N VAL A 65 -86.38 -104.24 70.77
CA VAL A 65 -84.99 -103.76 70.81
C VAL A 65 -84.29 -104.06 69.48
N ARG A 66 -84.27 -105.30 68.98
CA ARG A 66 -83.63 -105.63 67.69
C ARG A 66 -84.17 -104.87 66.48
N ARG A 67 -85.44 -104.46 66.50
CA ARG A 67 -86.04 -103.61 65.44
C ARG A 67 -85.78 -102.12 65.63
N LEU A 68 -85.50 -101.68 66.86
CA LEU A 68 -85.02 -100.32 67.14
C LEU A 68 -83.52 -100.21 66.85
N GLU A 69 -82.73 -101.24 67.17
CA GLU A 69 -81.31 -101.36 66.84
C GLU A 69 -81.08 -101.32 65.33
N ALA A 70 -81.82 -102.11 64.54
CA ALA A 70 -81.73 -102.08 63.07
C ALA A 70 -82.03 -100.68 62.50
N LYS A 71 -83.07 -100.00 63.01
CA LYS A 71 -83.38 -98.61 62.63
C LYS A 71 -82.31 -97.62 63.10
N LEU A 72 -81.72 -97.84 64.27
CA LEU A 72 -80.63 -97.01 64.80
C LEU A 72 -79.38 -97.18 63.95
N THR A 73 -79.07 -98.38 63.45
CA THR A 73 -77.99 -98.59 62.48
C THR A 73 -78.30 -97.96 61.13
N ASP A 74 -79.54 -98.08 60.61
CA ASP A 74 -79.94 -97.42 59.36
C ASP A 74 -79.83 -95.89 59.46
N TYR A 75 -80.28 -95.30 60.58
CA TYR A 75 -80.14 -93.86 60.84
C TYR A 75 -78.68 -93.44 61.07
N ALA A 76 -77.84 -94.27 61.70
CA ALA A 76 -76.41 -94.00 61.85
C ALA A 76 -75.65 -94.08 60.52
N GLU A 77 -76.02 -95.00 59.65
CA GLU A 77 -75.44 -95.14 58.30
C GLU A 77 -75.92 -93.98 57.40
N GLN A 78 -77.21 -93.61 57.47
CA GLN A 78 -77.74 -92.43 56.80
C GLN A 78 -77.10 -91.12 57.32
N LEU A 79 -76.86 -91.00 58.63
CA LEU A 79 -76.10 -89.89 59.21
C LEU A 79 -74.66 -89.87 58.68
N ARG A 80 -73.95 -91.00 58.59
CA ARG A 80 -72.60 -91.06 57.98
C ARG A 80 -72.61 -90.66 56.51
N VAL A 81 -73.62 -91.06 55.74
CA VAL A 81 -73.76 -90.65 54.34
C VAL A 81 -74.02 -89.14 54.25
N MET A 82 -74.92 -88.61 55.08
CA MET A 82 -75.20 -87.17 55.17
C MET A 82 -74.00 -86.35 55.65
N GLN A 83 -73.19 -86.88 56.57
CA GLN A 83 -71.93 -86.28 57.01
C GLN A 83 -70.96 -86.20 55.84
N LYS A 84 -70.75 -87.31 55.11
CA LYS A 84 -69.86 -87.37 53.94
C LYS A 84 -70.34 -86.55 52.74
N THR A 85 -71.64 -86.35 52.55
CA THR A 85 -72.14 -85.43 51.51
C THR A 85 -72.00 -83.99 51.95
N LYS A 86 -72.27 -83.67 53.22
CA LYS A 86 -72.00 -82.36 53.83
C LYS A 86 -70.52 -81.98 53.68
N GLU A 87 -69.59 -82.82 54.15
CA GLU A 87 -68.14 -82.62 54.06
C GLU A 87 -67.67 -82.36 52.62
N LYS A 88 -68.22 -83.10 51.64
CA LYS A 88 -67.93 -82.88 50.21
C LYS A 88 -68.48 -81.58 49.67
N VAL A 89 -69.65 -81.14 50.12
CA VAL A 89 -70.25 -79.85 49.73
C VAL A 89 -69.51 -78.69 50.39
N GLU A 90 -69.10 -78.84 51.66
CA GLU A 90 -68.26 -77.85 52.36
C GLU A 90 -66.90 -77.71 51.68
N PHE A 91 -66.19 -78.80 51.39
CA PHE A 91 -64.92 -78.77 50.65
C PHE A 91 -65.08 -78.20 49.22
N ALA A 92 -66.19 -78.52 48.53
CA ALA A 92 -66.47 -77.94 47.21
C ALA A 92 -66.77 -76.44 47.28
N LEU A 93 -67.49 -75.98 48.31
CA LEU A 93 -67.80 -74.59 48.56
C LEU A 93 -66.56 -73.79 48.99
N GLU A 94 -65.74 -74.33 49.88
CA GLU A 94 -64.45 -73.77 50.30
C GLU A 94 -63.52 -73.64 49.09
N LYS A 95 -63.32 -74.71 48.31
CA LYS A 95 -62.54 -74.67 47.07
C LYS A 95 -63.11 -73.70 46.02
N GLN A 96 -64.43 -73.53 45.95
CA GLN A 96 -65.07 -72.53 45.10
C GLN A 96 -64.79 -71.11 45.61
N GLN A 97 -64.90 -70.86 46.92
CA GLN A 97 -64.60 -69.58 47.57
C GLN A 97 -63.13 -69.21 47.39
N ASP A 98 -62.20 -70.13 47.65
CA ASP A 98 -60.77 -69.97 47.37
C ASP A 98 -60.52 -69.62 45.89
N SER A 99 -61.14 -70.36 44.95
CA SER A 99 -60.99 -70.08 43.53
C SER A 99 -61.55 -68.71 43.12
N SER A 100 -62.55 -68.19 43.84
CA SER A 100 -63.15 -66.86 43.61
C SER A 100 -62.32 -65.76 44.24
N MET A 101 -61.85 -65.96 45.48
CA MET A 101 -60.96 -65.04 46.20
C MET A 101 -59.65 -64.89 45.44
N ARG A 102 -59.07 -65.99 44.97
CA ARG A 102 -57.86 -65.98 44.15
C ARG A 102 -58.07 -65.24 42.83
N LYS A 103 -59.15 -65.50 42.09
CA LYS A 103 -59.48 -64.73 40.88
C LYS A 103 -59.66 -63.23 41.15
N LEU A 104 -60.29 -62.84 42.26
CA LEU A 104 -60.42 -61.44 42.66
C LEU A 104 -59.07 -60.83 43.05
N GLN A 105 -58.19 -61.59 43.70
CA GLN A 105 -56.82 -61.19 43.98
C GLN A 105 -56.01 -61.03 42.68
N ASP A 106 -55.98 -62.04 41.80
CA ASP A 106 -55.29 -62.01 40.50
C ASP A 106 -55.77 -60.80 39.66
N GLN A 107 -57.08 -60.50 39.65
CA GLN A 107 -57.64 -59.32 38.98
C GLN A 107 -57.19 -58.01 39.66
N ASN A 108 -57.22 -57.93 40.99
CA ASN A 108 -56.79 -56.76 41.73
C ASN A 108 -55.29 -56.48 41.55
N GLU A 109 -54.44 -57.50 41.60
CA GLU A 109 -53.00 -57.41 41.32
C GLU A 109 -52.74 -56.99 39.87
N SER A 110 -53.47 -57.56 38.90
CA SER A 110 -53.41 -57.16 37.49
C SER A 110 -53.81 -55.69 37.28
N HIS A 111 -54.89 -55.22 37.92
CA HIS A 111 -55.31 -53.82 37.88
C HIS A 111 -54.32 -52.88 38.58
N GLN A 112 -53.73 -53.28 39.70
CA GLN A 112 -52.70 -52.50 40.39
C GLN A 112 -51.41 -52.42 39.57
N ALA A 113 -50.95 -53.52 38.97
CA ALA A 113 -49.79 -53.55 38.08
C ALA A 113 -50.03 -52.74 36.79
N SER A 114 -51.25 -52.77 36.24
CA SER A 114 -51.65 -51.93 35.10
C SER A 114 -51.61 -50.43 35.47
N ARG A 115 -52.12 -50.07 36.66
CA ARG A 115 -52.09 -48.69 37.17
C ARG A 115 -50.66 -48.22 37.50
N ALA A 116 -49.81 -49.09 38.03
CA ALA A 116 -48.39 -48.82 38.27
C ALA A 116 -47.66 -48.53 36.96
N LYS A 117 -47.79 -49.40 35.95
CA LYS A 117 -47.21 -49.19 34.61
C LYS A 117 -47.70 -47.91 33.93
N MET A 118 -48.95 -47.50 34.16
CA MET A 118 -49.47 -46.22 33.67
C MET A 118 -48.83 -45.02 34.40
N ALA A 119 -48.60 -45.12 35.72
CA ALA A 119 -47.90 -44.08 36.47
C ALA A 119 -46.42 -43.98 36.07
N GLU A 120 -45.71 -45.11 35.95
CA GLU A 120 -44.33 -45.20 35.46
C GLU A 120 -44.21 -44.66 34.02
N GLY A 121 -45.17 -44.97 33.14
CA GLY A 121 -45.23 -44.42 31.79
C GLY A 121 -45.45 -42.90 31.76
N LEU A 122 -46.16 -42.34 32.75
CA LEU A 122 -46.35 -40.90 32.90
C LEU A 122 -45.11 -40.21 33.49
N THR A 123 -44.43 -40.79 34.49
CA THR A 123 -43.18 -40.21 35.02
C THR A 123 -42.08 -40.23 33.96
N LEU A 124 -41.88 -41.35 33.25
CA LEU A 124 -40.94 -41.44 32.13
C LEU A 124 -41.26 -40.48 30.98
N ALA A 125 -42.54 -40.11 30.78
CA ALA A 125 -42.93 -39.11 29.79
C ALA A 125 -42.67 -37.67 30.24
N LEU A 126 -42.75 -37.39 31.54
CA LEU A 126 -42.38 -36.10 32.14
C LEU A 126 -40.86 -35.95 32.18
N GLU A 127 -40.12 -36.94 32.68
CA GLU A 127 -38.65 -36.96 32.72
C GLU A 127 -38.03 -36.72 31.33
N LYS A 128 -38.58 -37.35 30.28
CA LYS A 128 -38.16 -37.08 28.90
C LYS A 128 -38.49 -35.67 28.43
N LYS A 129 -39.60 -35.08 28.87
CA LYS A 129 -39.96 -33.69 28.54
C LYS A 129 -39.08 -32.68 29.28
N ASP A 130 -38.72 -32.95 30.53
CA ASP A 130 -37.80 -32.12 31.30
C ASP A 130 -36.39 -32.21 30.73
N GLN A 131 -35.92 -33.40 30.33
CA GLN A 131 -34.66 -33.58 29.59
C GLN A 131 -34.66 -32.81 28.26
N GLU A 132 -35.73 -32.94 27.46
CA GLU A 132 -35.93 -32.15 26.24
C GLU A 132 -35.88 -30.64 26.48
N TRP A 133 -36.36 -30.15 27.64
CA TRP A 133 -36.31 -28.73 28.00
C TRP A 133 -34.92 -28.31 28.47
N MET A 134 -34.22 -29.14 29.26
CA MET A 134 -32.84 -28.90 29.67
C MET A 134 -31.90 -28.82 28.47
N GLU A 135 -32.07 -29.69 27.47
CA GLU A 135 -31.30 -29.63 26.22
C GLU A 135 -31.57 -28.35 25.43
N LYS A 136 -32.84 -27.92 25.31
CA LYS A 136 -33.21 -26.65 24.66
C LYS A 136 -32.66 -25.44 25.41
N MET A 137 -32.67 -25.46 26.74
CA MET A 137 -32.07 -24.40 27.56
C MET A 137 -30.55 -24.35 27.38
N ALA A 138 -29.86 -25.49 27.38
CA ALA A 138 -28.41 -25.56 27.17
C ALA A 138 -27.99 -25.10 25.76
N VAL A 139 -28.83 -25.27 24.74
CA VAL A 139 -28.61 -24.68 23.40
C VAL A 139 -28.81 -23.16 23.44
N LEU A 140 -29.91 -22.68 24.02
CA LEU A 140 -30.19 -21.24 24.13
C LEU A 140 -29.16 -20.48 24.99
N GLU A 141 -28.57 -21.13 25.99
CA GLU A 141 -27.50 -20.55 26.80
C GLU A 141 -26.20 -20.43 25.99
N LYS A 142 -25.83 -21.43 25.20
CA LYS A 142 -24.70 -21.34 24.25
C LYS A 142 -24.91 -20.27 23.18
N GLU A 143 -26.11 -20.18 22.61
CA GLU A 143 -26.46 -19.12 21.65
C GLU A 143 -26.36 -17.73 22.28
N LYS A 144 -26.85 -17.57 23.53
CA LYS A 144 -26.74 -16.34 24.31
C LYS A 144 -25.28 -15.98 24.62
N GLU A 145 -24.43 -16.95 24.94
CA GLU A 145 -22.99 -16.72 25.17
C GLU A 145 -22.26 -16.30 23.90
N LEU A 146 -22.52 -16.97 22.77
CA LEU A 146 -21.97 -16.59 21.46
C LEU A 146 -22.43 -15.19 21.02
N LEU A 147 -23.70 -14.85 21.23
CA LEU A 147 -24.23 -13.51 20.94
C LEU A 147 -23.65 -12.44 21.88
N LYS A 148 -23.43 -12.77 23.16
CA LYS A 148 -22.76 -11.88 24.11
C LYS A 148 -21.32 -11.62 23.70
N GLY A 149 -20.53 -12.66 23.42
CA GLY A 149 -19.15 -12.52 22.96
C GLY A 149 -19.04 -11.71 21.68
N ARG A 150 -19.96 -11.90 20.72
CA ARG A 150 -20.01 -11.09 19.48
C ARG A 150 -20.38 -9.62 19.72
N VAL A 151 -21.15 -9.31 20.76
CA VAL A 151 -21.42 -7.91 21.16
C VAL A 151 -20.19 -7.32 21.84
N GLU A 152 -19.51 -8.06 22.69
CA GLU A 152 -18.27 -7.64 23.36
C GLU A 152 -17.17 -7.35 22.33
N GLU A 153 -16.93 -8.28 21.40
CA GLU A 153 -16.04 -8.11 20.23
C GLU A 153 -16.43 -6.89 19.38
N MET A 154 -17.72 -6.65 19.14
CA MET A 154 -18.18 -5.45 18.43
C MET A 154 -17.86 -4.16 19.20
N THR A 155 -18.01 -4.15 20.52
CA THR A 155 -17.69 -2.98 21.35
C THR A 155 -16.18 -2.73 21.44
N GLU A 156 -15.34 -3.77 21.52
CA GLU A 156 -13.87 -3.62 21.49
C GLU A 156 -13.37 -3.15 20.13
N ASN A 157 -13.90 -3.68 19.03
CA ASN A 157 -13.63 -3.17 17.68
C ASN A 157 -14.11 -1.71 17.52
N SER A 158 -15.24 -1.34 18.12
CA SER A 158 -15.74 0.05 18.08
C SER A 158 -14.87 1.00 18.91
N LEU A 159 -14.40 0.57 20.08
CA LEU A 159 -13.51 1.33 20.95
C LEU A 159 -12.15 1.55 20.27
N THR A 160 -11.54 0.49 19.73
CA THR A 160 -10.25 0.59 19.03
C THR A 160 -10.34 1.37 17.71
N LEU A 161 -11.50 1.38 17.03
CA LEU A 161 -11.77 2.28 15.90
C LEU A 161 -12.03 3.73 16.33
N PHE A 162 -12.45 3.99 17.57
CA PHE A 162 -12.56 5.34 18.12
C PHE A 162 -11.17 5.86 18.49
N GLN A 163 -10.40 5.09 19.27
CA GLN A 163 -9.03 5.44 19.63
C GLN A 163 -8.14 5.69 18.40
N LYS A 164 -8.22 4.85 17.36
CA LYS A 164 -7.50 5.06 16.08
C LYS A 164 -7.95 6.29 15.28
N ARG A 165 -9.06 6.95 15.64
CA ARG A 165 -9.44 8.27 15.14
C ARG A 165 -8.85 9.36 16.01
N ASP A 166 -8.94 9.24 17.33
CA ASP A 166 -8.31 10.18 18.26
C ASP A 166 -6.78 10.26 18.02
N ASP A 167 -6.09 9.11 17.95
CA ASP A 167 -4.66 8.99 17.60
C ASP A 167 -4.35 9.67 16.24
N ARG A 168 -5.26 9.54 15.27
CA ARG A 168 -5.12 10.12 13.93
C ARG A 168 -5.32 11.64 13.95
N ASP A 169 -6.34 12.10 14.65
CA ASP A 169 -6.69 13.52 14.71
C ASP A 169 -5.60 14.27 15.50
N GLU A 170 -5.04 13.68 16.55
CA GLU A 170 -3.80 14.17 17.20
C GLU A 170 -2.65 14.26 16.19
N LEU A 171 -2.34 13.19 15.44
CA LEU A 171 -1.31 13.21 14.40
C LEU A 171 -1.56 14.26 13.30
N GLU A 172 -2.82 14.51 12.91
CA GLU A 172 -3.18 15.58 11.98
C GLU A 172 -2.93 16.97 12.60
N THR A 173 -3.20 17.18 13.89
CA THR A 173 -2.86 18.45 14.57
C THR A 173 -1.35 18.66 14.69
N PHE A 174 -0.57 17.62 14.99
CA PHE A 174 0.90 17.70 14.98
C PHE A 174 1.45 18.01 13.58
N GLN A 175 0.94 17.36 12.54
CA GLN A 175 1.31 17.66 11.15
C GLN A 175 0.96 19.10 10.76
N GLN A 176 -0.20 19.61 11.16
CA GLN A 176 -0.57 21.02 10.97
C GLN A 176 0.34 21.98 11.74
N GLN A 177 0.75 21.62 12.97
CA GLN A 177 1.68 22.42 13.78
C GLN A 177 3.08 22.47 13.15
N GLU A 178 3.63 21.34 12.71
CA GLU A 178 4.93 21.30 12.03
C GLU A 178 4.88 22.01 10.67
N LEU A 179 3.81 21.83 9.90
CA LEU A 179 3.61 22.57 8.65
C LEU A 179 3.54 24.09 8.90
N ALA A 180 2.90 24.53 9.99
CA ALA A 180 2.87 25.95 10.37
C ALA A 180 4.25 26.47 10.81
N LYS A 181 5.03 25.68 11.57
CA LYS A 181 6.42 26.00 11.94
C LYS A 181 7.30 26.13 10.69
N VAL A 182 7.26 25.14 9.79
CA VAL A 182 7.99 25.16 8.50
C VAL A 182 7.58 26.35 7.66
N LYS A 183 6.27 26.64 7.55
CA LYS A 183 5.76 27.79 6.78
C LYS A 183 6.21 29.13 7.36
N HIS A 184 6.27 29.28 8.69
CA HIS A 184 6.83 30.47 9.34
C HIS A 184 8.36 30.58 9.11
N MET A 185 9.11 29.47 9.20
CA MET A 185 10.54 29.48 8.92
C MET A 185 10.84 29.84 7.46
N LEU A 186 10.08 29.31 6.50
CA LEU A 186 10.19 29.65 5.08
C LEU A 186 9.88 31.13 4.83
N LEU A 187 8.77 31.65 5.34
CA LEU A 187 8.42 33.08 5.22
C LEU A 187 9.53 33.98 5.80
N ARG A 188 10.05 33.63 6.98
CA ARG A 188 11.14 34.37 7.63
C ARG A 188 12.47 34.25 6.87
N LYS A 189 12.66 33.20 6.08
CA LYS A 189 13.82 33.06 5.17
C LYS A 189 13.64 33.85 3.89
N GLU A 190 12.44 33.90 3.34
CA GLU A 190 12.05 34.75 2.21
C GLU A 190 12.20 36.24 2.55
N GLU A 191 11.76 36.65 3.74
CA GLU A 191 12.02 38.00 4.30
C GLU A 191 13.53 38.30 4.42
N GLN A 192 14.33 37.36 4.94
CA GLN A 192 15.79 37.50 5.05
C GLN A 192 16.48 37.59 3.68
N LEU A 193 16.01 36.84 2.68
CA LEU A 193 16.51 36.92 1.30
C LEU A 193 16.14 38.28 0.69
N SER A 194 14.89 38.73 0.81
CA SER A 194 14.47 40.04 0.28
C SER A 194 15.15 41.24 0.96
N GLN A 195 15.60 41.09 2.21
CA GLN A 195 16.47 42.06 2.88
C GLN A 195 17.89 42.04 2.27
N ARG A 196 18.46 40.86 2.02
CA ARG A 196 19.79 40.69 1.42
C ARG A 196 19.85 41.14 -0.03
N GLU A 197 18.80 40.92 -0.80
CA GLU A 197 18.64 41.42 -2.17
C GLU A 197 18.71 42.95 -2.18
N LYS A 198 17.92 43.63 -1.33
CA LYS A 198 17.94 45.09 -1.19
C LYS A 198 19.29 45.63 -0.69
N GLU A 199 19.97 44.90 0.21
CA GLU A 199 21.35 45.23 0.60
C GLU A 199 22.33 45.14 -0.59
N LEU A 200 22.17 44.13 -1.47
CA LEU A 200 23.01 43.93 -2.65
C LEU A 200 22.72 44.95 -3.75
N GLU A 201 21.45 45.25 -4.04
CA GLU A 201 21.03 46.34 -4.94
C GLU A 201 21.62 47.69 -4.47
N GLY A 202 21.52 47.99 -3.17
CA GLY A 202 22.09 49.19 -2.57
C GLY A 202 23.62 49.26 -2.72
N LYS A 203 24.32 48.14 -2.50
CA LYS A 203 25.77 48.02 -2.72
C LYS A 203 26.14 48.14 -4.20
N GLU A 204 25.34 47.61 -5.12
CA GLU A 204 25.56 47.75 -6.54
C GLU A 204 25.39 49.21 -6.99
N VAL A 205 24.34 49.91 -6.57
CA VAL A 205 24.15 51.34 -6.89
C VAL A 205 25.30 52.20 -6.35
N GLN A 206 25.83 51.88 -5.17
CA GLN A 206 27.04 52.51 -4.63
C GLN A 206 28.27 52.21 -5.49
N LEU A 207 28.49 50.94 -5.88
CA LEU A 207 29.60 50.51 -6.72
C LEU A 207 29.53 51.12 -8.14
N GLN A 208 28.34 51.23 -8.72
CA GLN A 208 28.12 51.93 -9.99
C GLN A 208 28.35 53.44 -9.89
N ARG A 209 28.09 54.07 -8.73
CA ARG A 209 28.46 55.48 -8.47
C ARG A 209 29.98 55.63 -8.31
N ALA A 210 30.63 54.72 -7.58
CA ALA A 210 32.09 54.72 -7.42
C ALA A 210 32.82 54.51 -8.76
N ARG A 211 32.35 53.57 -9.61
CA ARG A 211 32.88 53.37 -10.98
C ARG A 211 32.78 54.64 -11.83
N ARG A 212 31.63 55.34 -11.80
CA ARG A 212 31.46 56.62 -12.52
C ARG A 212 32.43 57.69 -12.03
N SER A 213 32.52 57.88 -10.71
CA SER A 213 33.46 58.82 -10.10
C SER A 213 34.92 58.49 -10.44
N LEU A 214 35.28 57.21 -10.54
CA LEU A 214 36.62 56.77 -10.99
C LEU A 214 36.85 57.12 -12.46
N THR A 215 35.90 56.86 -13.35
CA THR A 215 36.03 57.24 -14.78
C THR A 215 36.09 58.76 -14.99
N GLU A 216 35.37 59.54 -14.18
CA GLU A 216 35.47 61.00 -14.18
C GLU A 216 36.85 61.48 -13.69
N ALA A 217 37.39 60.87 -12.64
CA ALA A 217 38.72 61.19 -12.12
C ALA A 217 39.83 60.80 -13.11
N GLN A 218 39.70 59.65 -13.78
CA GLN A 218 40.60 59.21 -14.85
C GLN A 218 40.55 60.18 -16.05
N GLY A 219 39.37 60.66 -16.43
CA GLY A 219 39.21 61.69 -17.46
C GLY A 219 39.93 62.99 -17.10
N ARG A 220 39.76 63.50 -15.89
CA ARG A 220 40.45 64.72 -15.40
C ARG A 220 41.97 64.53 -15.30
N LEU A 221 42.44 63.34 -14.90
CA LEU A 221 43.87 63.03 -14.86
C LEU A 221 44.46 62.95 -16.28
N HIS A 222 43.68 62.50 -17.27
CA HIS A 222 44.11 62.54 -18.67
C HIS A 222 44.17 63.96 -19.23
N THR A 223 43.19 64.84 -18.95
CA THR A 223 43.27 66.24 -19.39
C THR A 223 44.42 66.99 -18.72
N LEU A 224 44.61 66.84 -17.40
CA LEU A 224 45.78 67.39 -16.69
C LEU A 224 47.11 66.84 -17.24
N GLY A 225 47.14 65.59 -17.72
CA GLY A 225 48.31 65.02 -18.38
C GLY A 225 48.61 65.63 -19.76
N LEU A 226 47.58 66.02 -20.50
CA LEU A 226 47.72 66.76 -21.77
C LEU A 226 48.16 68.21 -21.50
N GLU A 227 47.49 68.90 -20.59
CA GLU A 227 47.84 70.27 -20.15
C GLU A 227 49.29 70.35 -19.64
N HIS A 228 49.73 69.38 -18.85
CA HIS A 228 51.13 69.26 -18.42
C HIS A 228 52.07 69.00 -19.60
N HIS A 229 51.68 68.17 -20.58
CA HIS A 229 52.53 67.89 -21.73
C HIS A 229 52.71 69.14 -22.61
N GLU A 230 51.61 69.86 -22.90
CA GLU A 230 51.62 71.14 -23.61
C GLU A 230 52.48 72.18 -22.86
N ALA A 231 52.34 72.29 -21.54
CA ALA A 231 53.18 73.16 -20.72
C ALA A 231 54.68 72.78 -20.74
N THR A 232 55.01 71.48 -20.80
CA THR A 232 56.41 71.05 -20.97
C THR A 232 56.96 71.35 -22.35
N GLN A 233 56.16 71.22 -23.42
CA GLN A 233 56.57 71.59 -24.78
C GLN A 233 56.85 73.10 -24.84
N LEU A 234 55.92 73.93 -24.38
CA LEU A 234 56.06 75.39 -24.36
C LEU A 234 57.28 75.85 -23.53
N ASN A 235 57.57 75.21 -22.39
CA ASN A 235 58.77 75.49 -21.63
C ASN A 235 60.05 75.16 -22.43
N THR A 236 60.10 74.02 -23.14
CA THR A 236 61.27 73.71 -23.98
C THR A 236 61.42 74.66 -25.17
N GLU A 237 60.32 75.16 -25.73
CA GLU A 237 60.36 76.19 -26.78
C GLU A 237 60.90 77.52 -26.22
N LEU A 238 60.44 77.95 -25.05
CA LEU A 238 60.92 79.16 -24.35
C LEU A 238 62.38 79.03 -23.87
N GLU A 239 62.85 77.82 -23.54
CA GLU A 239 64.26 77.57 -23.24
C GLU A 239 65.13 77.75 -24.49
N ILE A 240 64.70 77.24 -25.65
CA ILE A 240 65.38 77.43 -26.95
C ILE A 240 65.40 78.92 -27.35
N GLU A 241 64.26 79.63 -27.29
CA GLU A 241 64.21 81.07 -27.59
C GLU A 241 65.14 81.87 -26.66
N ARG A 242 65.27 81.46 -25.39
CA ARG A 242 66.16 82.08 -24.41
C ARG A 242 67.64 81.80 -24.69
N GLU A 243 67.99 80.62 -25.21
CA GLU A 243 69.34 80.29 -25.66
C GLU A 243 69.72 81.09 -26.93
N ASP A 244 68.84 81.19 -27.92
CA ASP A 244 69.04 82.02 -29.12
C ASP A 244 69.22 83.52 -28.75
N LEU A 245 68.42 84.04 -27.81
CA LEU A 245 68.57 85.40 -27.30
C LEU A 245 69.87 85.61 -26.51
N LEU A 246 70.36 84.59 -25.79
CA LEU A 246 71.66 84.61 -25.12
C LEU A 246 72.81 84.68 -26.13
N VAL A 247 72.78 83.86 -27.20
CA VAL A 247 73.79 83.90 -28.28
C VAL A 247 73.78 85.27 -28.97
N SER A 248 72.60 85.80 -29.29
CA SER A 248 72.43 87.12 -29.90
C SER A 248 72.98 88.26 -29.03
N ARG A 249 72.78 88.18 -27.69
CA ARG A 249 73.41 89.10 -26.72
C ARG A 249 74.92 88.96 -26.73
N ASP A 250 75.46 87.75 -26.67
CA ASP A 250 76.91 87.52 -26.55
C ASP A 250 77.66 87.95 -27.82
N GLU A 251 77.03 87.79 -28.99
CA GLU A 251 77.49 88.41 -30.24
C GLU A 251 77.48 89.95 -30.15
N ALA A 252 76.39 90.56 -29.65
CA ALA A 252 76.31 92.01 -29.50
C ALA A 252 77.36 92.56 -28.50
N GLU A 253 77.61 91.85 -27.39
CA GLU A 253 78.66 92.17 -26.42
C GLU A 253 80.07 91.96 -26.99
N SER A 254 80.26 91.01 -27.91
CA SER A 254 81.53 90.87 -28.66
C SER A 254 81.75 92.05 -29.60
N ARG A 255 80.73 92.40 -30.40
CA ARG A 255 80.77 93.56 -31.30
C ARG A 255 80.97 94.88 -30.53
N PHE A 256 80.38 95.01 -29.34
CA PHE A 256 80.60 96.16 -28.46
C PHE A 256 82.05 96.22 -27.95
N ARG A 257 82.61 95.11 -27.47
CA ARG A 257 84.03 95.04 -27.05
C ARG A 257 84.99 95.40 -28.18
N GLU A 258 84.72 94.95 -29.41
CA GLU A 258 85.48 95.38 -30.60
C GLU A 258 85.38 96.89 -30.88
N VAL A 259 84.19 97.47 -30.73
CA VAL A 259 83.96 98.91 -30.97
C VAL A 259 84.63 99.75 -29.88
N GLU A 260 84.57 99.32 -28.62
CA GLU A 260 85.36 99.93 -27.55
C GLU A 260 86.86 99.83 -27.82
N GLU A 261 87.36 98.69 -28.30
CA GLU A 261 88.78 98.49 -28.62
C GLU A 261 89.24 99.46 -29.72
N LYS A 262 88.50 99.51 -30.84
CA LYS A 262 88.71 100.49 -31.92
C LYS A 262 88.59 101.94 -31.40
N SER A 263 87.74 102.21 -30.42
CA SER A 263 87.64 103.53 -29.78
C SER A 263 88.82 103.85 -28.87
N ARG A 264 89.38 102.86 -28.15
CA ARG A 264 90.60 102.99 -27.35
C ARG A 264 91.83 103.20 -28.25
N GLU A 265 91.92 102.49 -29.37
CA GLU A 265 92.94 102.71 -30.41
C GLU A 265 92.87 104.13 -30.99
N LEU A 266 91.69 104.58 -31.41
CA LEU A 266 91.49 105.94 -31.92
C LEU A 266 91.84 107.01 -30.87
N GLN A 267 91.48 106.80 -29.59
CA GLN A 267 91.85 107.71 -28.52
C GLN A 267 93.36 107.76 -28.28
N ALA A 268 94.07 106.64 -28.41
CA ALA A 268 95.53 106.59 -28.33
C ALA A 268 96.19 107.33 -29.51
N VAL A 269 95.66 107.20 -30.73
CA VAL A 269 96.11 107.96 -31.90
C VAL A 269 95.86 109.46 -31.72
N ILE A 270 94.70 109.86 -31.21
CA ILE A 270 94.38 111.27 -30.89
C ILE A 270 95.35 111.82 -29.84
N GLN A 271 95.67 111.05 -28.78
CA GLN A 271 96.65 111.46 -27.78
C GLN A 271 98.05 111.59 -28.40
N GLN A 272 98.50 110.63 -29.21
CA GLN A 272 99.80 110.69 -29.88
C GLN A 272 99.91 111.92 -30.80
N VAL A 273 98.88 112.20 -31.62
CA VAL A 273 98.84 113.39 -32.49
C VAL A 273 98.83 114.67 -31.66
N SER A 274 98.15 114.69 -30.51
CA SER A 274 98.15 115.83 -29.58
C SER A 274 99.53 116.04 -28.95
N ASP A 275 100.22 114.98 -28.54
CA ASP A 275 101.57 115.03 -27.99
C ASP A 275 102.59 115.48 -29.04
N ASP A 276 102.49 115.01 -30.28
CA ASP A 276 103.35 115.42 -31.39
C ASP A 276 103.08 116.86 -31.84
N PHE A 277 101.81 117.32 -31.80
CA PHE A 277 101.47 118.73 -31.96
C PHE A 277 102.08 119.60 -30.85
N ASN A 278 101.96 119.18 -29.58
CA ASN A 278 102.55 119.88 -28.44
C ASN A 278 104.09 119.95 -28.52
N LYS A 279 104.76 118.88 -28.95
CA LYS A 279 106.21 118.87 -29.23
C LYS A 279 106.56 119.87 -30.34
N SER A 280 105.78 119.88 -31.42
CA SER A 280 105.96 120.81 -32.54
C SER A 280 105.77 122.27 -32.09
N GLN A 281 104.72 122.56 -31.33
CA GLN A 281 104.46 123.89 -30.76
C GLN A 281 105.60 124.35 -29.82
N ALA A 282 106.07 123.46 -28.94
CA ALA A 282 107.21 123.75 -28.06
C ALA A 282 108.51 124.01 -28.84
N MET A 283 108.71 123.33 -29.97
CA MET A 283 109.83 123.56 -30.90
C MET A 283 109.69 124.91 -31.61
N VAL A 284 108.49 125.25 -32.12
CA VAL A 284 108.20 126.58 -32.69
C VAL A 284 108.49 127.68 -31.68
N SER A 285 107.97 127.58 -30.45
CA SER A 285 108.26 128.58 -29.41
C SER A 285 109.68 128.53 -28.85
N CYS A 286 110.50 127.53 -29.20
CA CYS A 286 111.95 127.58 -29.02
C CYS A 286 112.64 128.38 -30.14
N LEU A 287 112.20 128.20 -31.39
CA LEU A 287 112.67 128.95 -32.55
C LEU A 287 112.28 130.44 -32.46
N GLU A 288 111.05 130.76 -32.01
CA GLU A 288 110.60 132.14 -31.75
C GLU A 288 111.49 132.85 -30.72
N ARG A 289 111.82 132.20 -29.60
CA ARG A 289 112.75 132.73 -28.59
C ARG A 289 114.16 132.93 -29.15
N SER A 290 114.64 132.03 -30.02
CA SER A 290 115.93 132.17 -30.69
C SER A 290 115.94 133.34 -31.69
N LEU A 291 114.87 133.49 -32.47
CA LEU A 291 114.70 134.60 -33.42
C LEU A 291 114.65 135.95 -32.68
N TYR A 292 113.89 136.03 -31.59
CA TYR A 292 113.87 137.21 -30.72
C TYR A 292 115.26 137.53 -30.15
N ALA A 293 116.01 136.52 -29.69
CA ALA A 293 117.38 136.72 -29.22
C ALA A 293 118.29 137.30 -30.31
N LEU A 294 118.30 136.74 -31.53
CA LEU A 294 119.04 137.33 -32.67
C LEU A 294 118.59 138.76 -32.98
N GLN A 295 117.28 139.05 -32.90
CA GLN A 295 116.73 140.38 -33.16
C GLN A 295 117.19 141.41 -32.10
N THR A 296 117.29 141.01 -30.83
CA THR A 296 117.89 141.88 -29.78
C THR A 296 119.38 142.11 -30.01
N GLN A 297 120.14 141.10 -30.46
CA GLN A 297 121.56 141.25 -30.80
C GLN A 297 121.77 142.20 -32.00
N HIS A 298 120.95 142.10 -33.04
CA HIS A 298 120.97 143.03 -34.19
C HIS A 298 120.68 144.47 -33.76
N ASN A 299 119.71 144.68 -32.86
CA ASN A 299 119.41 146.01 -32.32
C ASN A 299 120.56 146.56 -31.46
N ALA A 300 121.23 145.71 -30.68
CA ALA A 300 122.41 146.09 -29.90
C ALA A 300 123.61 146.48 -30.81
N LEU A 301 123.81 145.78 -31.93
CA LEU A 301 124.82 146.12 -32.93
C LEU A 301 124.53 147.46 -33.61
N LYS A 302 123.27 147.75 -33.98
CA LYS A 302 122.85 149.08 -34.46
C LYS A 302 123.14 150.19 -33.45
N LEU A 303 122.84 149.97 -32.17
CA LEU A 303 123.14 150.93 -31.10
C LEU A 303 124.67 151.16 -30.96
N HIS A 304 125.49 150.14 -31.23
CA HIS A 304 126.94 150.26 -31.25
C HIS A 304 127.48 151.05 -32.44
N GLN A 305 126.84 150.99 -33.60
CA GLN A 305 127.19 151.83 -34.76
C GLN A 305 126.85 153.30 -34.49
N HIS A 306 125.64 153.60 -34.00
CA HIS A 306 125.22 154.97 -33.73
C HIS A 306 126.06 155.67 -32.64
N LYS A 307 126.59 154.89 -31.67
CA LYS A 307 127.53 155.39 -30.66
C LYS A 307 128.93 155.76 -31.19
N ALA A 308 129.27 155.41 -32.42
CA ALA A 308 130.54 155.81 -33.03
C ALA A 308 130.47 157.22 -33.64
N GLU A 309 129.30 157.65 -34.13
CA GLU A 309 129.12 158.95 -34.79
C GLU A 309 129.10 160.12 -33.79
N VAL A 310 128.50 159.93 -32.61
CA VAL A 310 128.35 160.96 -31.57
C VAL A 310 129.70 161.45 -30.99
N VAL A 311 130.75 160.62 -31.03
CA VAL A 311 132.06 160.93 -30.42
C VAL A 311 132.85 161.99 -31.22
N GLU A 312 132.58 162.15 -32.52
CA GLU A 312 133.16 163.24 -33.32
C GLU A 312 132.53 164.61 -32.95
N GLU A 313 131.25 164.64 -32.56
CA GLU A 313 130.49 165.88 -32.35
C GLU A 313 130.80 166.53 -30.98
N ASP A 314 131.02 165.74 -29.93
CA ASP A 314 131.39 166.23 -28.58
C ASP A 314 132.72 167.02 -28.55
N HIS A 315 133.64 166.72 -29.47
CA HIS A 315 134.93 167.42 -29.56
C HIS A 315 134.79 168.90 -29.98
N ALA A 316 133.70 169.28 -30.65
CA ALA A 316 133.46 170.67 -31.03
C ALA A 316 132.95 171.54 -29.86
N SER A 317 132.10 170.98 -29.00
CA SER A 317 131.43 171.71 -27.91
C SER A 317 132.41 172.18 -26.81
N THR A 318 133.42 171.36 -26.49
CA THR A 318 134.38 171.65 -25.40
C THR A 318 135.25 172.88 -25.63
N LEU A 319 135.40 173.35 -26.89
CA LEU A 319 136.15 174.57 -27.21
C LEU A 319 135.41 175.87 -26.83
N VAL A 320 134.08 175.87 -26.84
CA VAL A 320 133.28 177.09 -26.59
C VAL A 320 133.22 177.42 -25.09
N GLU A 321 133.14 176.39 -24.24
CA GLU A 321 132.98 176.55 -22.79
C GLU A 321 134.21 177.11 -22.05
N LEU A 322 135.41 177.01 -22.62
CA LEU A 322 136.62 177.57 -22.01
C LEU A 322 136.76 179.07 -22.27
N GLN A 323 136.19 179.59 -23.36
CA GLN A 323 136.22 181.01 -23.70
C GLN A 323 135.48 181.86 -22.65
N GLY A 324 134.22 181.52 -22.34
CA GLY A 324 133.35 182.30 -21.43
C GLY A 324 133.73 182.26 -19.95
N LYS A 325 134.66 181.36 -19.55
CA LYS A 325 135.18 181.27 -18.18
C LYS A 325 136.30 182.29 -17.90
N VAL A 326 136.83 182.95 -18.93
CA VAL A 326 137.78 184.09 -18.79
C VAL A 326 137.00 185.39 -18.54
N ASP A 327 136.05 185.72 -19.42
CA ASP A 327 135.26 186.97 -19.39
C ASP A 327 134.46 187.19 -18.08
N SER A 328 134.19 186.12 -17.33
CA SER A 328 133.38 186.13 -16.12
C SER A 328 134.17 186.31 -14.81
N LEU A 329 135.50 186.14 -14.84
CA LEU A 329 136.36 186.30 -13.65
C LEU A 329 136.88 187.74 -13.47
N GLU A 330 137.11 188.49 -14.55
CA GLU A 330 137.56 189.89 -14.46
C GLU A 330 136.48 190.86 -13.97
N LYS A 331 135.19 190.48 -14.04
CA LYS A 331 134.03 191.33 -13.71
C LYS A 331 133.44 191.14 -12.31
N ARG A 332 134.08 190.38 -11.42
CA ARG A 332 133.74 190.32 -9.97
C ARG A 332 134.75 191.09 -9.12
N LEU A 333 134.97 192.34 -9.53
CA LEU A 333 135.86 193.32 -8.92
C LEU A 333 135.06 194.20 -7.91
N GLN A 334 135.60 194.37 -6.71
CA GLN A 334 135.39 195.52 -5.77
C GLN A 334 133.96 195.91 -5.27
N GLN A 335 133.86 196.04 -3.94
CA GLN A 335 132.94 196.89 -3.12
C GLN A 335 131.55 196.38 -2.66
N ASP A 336 131.06 197.03 -1.59
CA ASP A 336 130.11 196.54 -0.56
C ASP A 336 128.73 197.29 -0.53
N LEU A 337 127.97 197.11 0.57
CA LEU A 337 126.72 197.81 1.05
C LEU A 337 125.42 196.96 0.95
N SER A 338 124.42 197.01 1.88
CA SER A 338 124.29 197.67 3.20
C SER A 338 123.11 197.09 4.06
N VAL A 339 122.84 197.68 5.23
CA VAL A 339 122.00 197.18 6.35
C VAL A 339 120.59 196.66 6.00
N ASP A 340 119.89 197.18 4.99
CA ASP A 340 118.54 196.69 4.61
C ASP A 340 118.52 195.20 4.20
N GLN A 341 119.68 194.64 3.84
CA GLN A 341 119.84 193.22 3.51
C GLN A 341 119.48 192.31 4.71
N HIS A 342 119.92 192.64 5.93
CA HIS A 342 119.66 191.78 7.10
C HIS A 342 118.18 191.70 7.50
N LEU A 343 117.39 192.77 7.28
CA LEU A 343 115.94 192.70 7.49
C LEU A 343 115.25 191.83 6.43
N THR A 344 115.81 191.82 5.21
CA THR A 344 115.33 191.01 4.09
C THR A 344 115.61 189.52 4.32
N GLU A 345 116.79 189.18 4.86
CA GLU A 345 117.20 187.83 5.24
C GLU A 345 116.32 187.24 6.35
N LEU A 346 116.06 188.00 7.42
CA LEU A 346 115.27 187.52 8.57
C LEU A 346 113.78 187.33 8.22
N LEU A 347 113.26 188.10 7.26
CA LEU A 347 111.96 187.82 6.61
C LEU A 347 112.03 186.61 5.67
N GLY A 348 113.19 186.28 5.11
CA GLY A 348 113.46 185.04 4.37
C GLY A 348 113.32 183.81 5.27
N GLU A 349 114.07 183.77 6.38
CA GLU A 349 114.03 182.68 7.36
C GLU A 349 112.62 182.42 7.89
N LYS A 350 111.84 183.48 8.17
CA LYS A 350 110.43 183.33 8.57
C LYS A 350 109.62 182.58 7.51
N ARG A 351 109.74 182.97 6.23
CA ARG A 351 109.02 182.30 5.13
C ARG A 351 109.44 180.85 4.97
N GLU A 352 110.72 180.53 5.14
CA GLU A 352 111.19 179.14 5.12
C GLU A 352 110.60 178.30 6.27
N VAL A 353 110.53 178.84 7.49
CA VAL A 353 109.90 178.14 8.62
C VAL A 353 108.40 177.96 8.41
N GLU A 354 107.70 178.98 7.89
CA GLU A 354 106.29 178.87 7.52
C GLU A 354 106.07 177.83 6.39
N GLN A 355 106.94 177.78 5.38
CA GLN A 355 106.88 176.79 4.29
C GLN A 355 107.19 175.36 4.78
N ARG A 356 108.16 175.18 5.68
CA ARG A 356 108.46 173.87 6.29
C ARG A 356 107.32 173.38 7.18
N LEU A 357 106.65 174.28 7.90
CA LEU A 357 105.47 173.96 8.70
C LEU A 357 104.28 173.57 7.81
N GLU A 358 104.06 174.27 6.70
CA GLU A 358 102.98 173.93 5.77
C GLU A 358 103.24 172.60 5.06
N LYS A 359 104.47 172.35 4.59
CA LYS A 359 104.84 171.03 4.07
C LYS A 359 104.65 169.92 5.11
N ALA A 360 105.05 170.15 6.36
CA ALA A 360 104.81 169.17 7.43
C ALA A 360 103.32 168.93 7.73
N ARG A 361 102.42 169.86 7.35
CA ARG A 361 100.96 169.64 7.38
C ARG A 361 100.49 168.86 6.15
N GLU A 362 101.03 169.14 4.98
CA GLU A 362 100.76 168.39 3.73
C GLU A 362 101.16 166.92 3.89
N ASP A 363 102.42 166.64 4.29
CA ASP A 363 102.95 165.30 4.51
C ASP A 363 102.09 164.50 5.54
N LEU A 364 101.64 165.16 6.62
CA LEU A 364 100.81 164.54 7.68
C LEU A 364 99.35 164.37 7.24
N LEU A 365 98.84 165.24 6.36
CA LEU A 365 97.52 165.09 5.75
C LEU A 365 97.50 163.94 4.75
N GLU A 366 98.54 163.79 3.91
CA GLU A 366 98.71 162.66 2.99
C GLU A 366 98.88 161.32 3.74
N ALA A 367 99.67 161.31 4.83
CA ALA A 367 99.75 160.17 5.73
C ALA A 367 98.40 159.82 6.37
N ARG A 368 97.57 160.84 6.69
CA ARG A 368 96.23 160.65 7.25
C ARG A 368 95.22 160.14 6.21
N THR A 369 95.26 160.63 4.97
CA THR A 369 94.35 160.15 3.91
C THR A 369 94.71 158.73 3.49
N SER A 370 95.99 158.44 3.22
CA SER A 370 96.44 157.07 2.90
C SER A 370 96.18 156.07 4.04
N HIS A 371 96.25 156.50 5.30
CA HIS A 371 95.80 155.66 6.42
C HIS A 371 94.27 155.47 6.44
N ALA A 372 93.49 156.52 6.18
CA ALA A 372 92.03 156.41 6.07
C ALA A 372 91.60 155.50 4.89
N ASP A 373 92.29 155.56 3.75
CA ASP A 373 92.03 154.72 2.58
C ASP A 373 92.37 153.24 2.85
N THR A 374 93.49 152.97 3.53
CA THR A 374 93.86 151.61 3.93
C THR A 374 92.93 151.04 5.00
N VAL A 375 92.50 151.84 5.97
CA VAL A 375 91.45 151.45 6.94
C VAL A 375 90.13 151.17 6.22
N SER A 376 89.69 152.06 5.32
CA SER A 376 88.45 151.87 4.54
C SER A 376 88.48 150.60 3.68
N SER A 377 89.65 150.29 3.08
CA SER A 377 89.86 149.05 2.33
C SER A 377 89.82 147.81 3.23
N LEU A 378 90.38 147.88 4.44
CA LEU A 378 90.32 146.79 5.42
C LEU A 378 88.90 146.61 5.98
N GLU A 379 88.14 147.68 6.21
CA GLU A 379 86.72 147.61 6.62
C GLU A 379 85.83 147.03 5.50
N ALA A 380 86.11 147.36 4.24
CA ALA A 380 85.46 146.73 3.08
C ALA A 380 85.81 145.22 2.96
N GLN A 381 87.05 144.85 3.25
CA GLN A 381 87.48 143.43 3.28
C GLN A 381 86.86 142.68 4.47
N VAL A 382 86.78 143.29 5.66
CA VAL A 382 86.15 142.69 6.85
C VAL A 382 84.63 142.53 6.66
N THR A 383 83.95 143.50 6.03
CA THR A 383 82.50 143.38 5.76
C THR A 383 82.19 142.36 4.68
N THR A 384 82.98 142.27 3.60
CA THR A 384 82.83 141.21 2.58
C THR A 384 83.21 139.82 3.09
N ALA A 385 84.25 139.70 3.93
CA ALA A 385 84.57 138.46 4.63
C ALA A 385 83.45 138.05 5.62
N SER A 386 82.84 139.01 6.33
CA SER A 386 81.71 138.74 7.23
C SER A 386 80.46 138.28 6.47
N GLY A 387 80.17 138.88 5.32
CA GLY A 387 79.07 138.49 4.44
C GLY A 387 79.24 137.06 3.91
N THR A 388 80.40 136.76 3.32
CA THR A 388 80.73 135.41 2.80
C THR A 388 80.78 134.34 3.89
N VAL A 389 81.23 134.67 5.12
CA VAL A 389 81.10 133.77 6.28
C VAL A 389 79.63 133.51 6.63
N GLY A 390 78.77 134.53 6.56
CA GLY A 390 77.32 134.38 6.75
C GLY A 390 76.67 133.47 5.70
N GLU A 391 77.03 133.64 4.43
CA GLU A 391 76.57 132.79 3.32
C GLU A 391 77.04 131.34 3.46
N LEU A 392 78.29 131.12 3.88
CA LEU A 392 78.80 129.77 4.17
C LEU A 392 78.11 129.13 5.39
N GLN A 393 77.73 129.92 6.41
CA GLN A 393 76.96 129.43 7.55
C GLN A 393 75.53 129.04 7.18
N THR A 394 74.84 129.80 6.31
CA THR A 394 73.48 129.43 5.85
C THR A 394 73.52 128.24 4.90
N LEU A 395 74.51 128.15 4.00
CA LEU A 395 74.71 126.98 3.14
C LEU A 395 75.05 125.71 3.94
N LEU A 396 75.91 125.81 4.95
CA LEU A 396 76.20 124.70 5.86
C LEU A 396 74.93 124.26 6.60
N ARG A 397 74.18 125.20 7.17
CA ARG A 397 72.91 124.90 7.85
C ARG A 397 71.90 124.23 6.92
N HIS A 398 71.73 124.69 5.68
CA HIS A 398 70.85 124.03 4.70
C HIS A 398 71.35 122.62 4.31
N LYS A 399 72.67 122.41 4.26
CA LYS A 399 73.27 121.07 4.05
C LYS A 399 73.02 120.14 5.25
N ASP A 400 73.12 120.65 6.46
CA ASP A 400 72.87 119.89 7.68
C ASP A 400 71.38 119.58 7.85
N ASP A 401 70.49 120.57 7.67
CA ASP A 401 69.03 120.41 7.69
C ASP A 401 68.55 119.42 6.62
N SER A 402 69.11 119.46 5.40
CA SER A 402 68.80 118.46 4.37
C SER A 402 69.40 117.09 4.67
N SER A 403 70.62 117.01 5.22
CA SER A 403 71.21 115.74 5.68
C SER A 403 70.39 115.09 6.79
N ASN A 404 69.90 115.88 7.74
CA ASN A 404 68.96 115.45 8.78
C ASN A 404 67.68 114.93 8.12
N ALA A 405 67.03 115.72 7.27
CA ALA A 405 65.79 115.32 6.59
C ALA A 405 65.95 114.12 5.63
N TYR A 406 67.16 113.77 5.19
CA TYR A 406 67.43 112.50 4.52
C TYR A 406 67.57 111.34 5.51
N ARG A 407 68.31 111.51 6.62
CA ARG A 407 68.41 110.52 7.70
C ARG A 407 67.06 110.20 8.34
N ASP A 408 66.28 111.22 8.70
CA ASP A 408 64.94 111.06 9.28
C ASP A 408 64.01 110.24 8.36
N ARG A 409 64.16 110.38 7.03
CA ARG A 409 63.41 109.58 6.04
C ARG A 409 63.93 108.15 5.93
N THR A 410 65.25 107.93 5.94
CA THR A 410 65.79 106.55 5.91
C THR A 410 65.46 105.81 7.19
N ASP A 411 65.52 106.48 8.34
CA ASP A 411 65.25 105.87 9.65
C ASP A 411 63.75 105.59 9.81
N ALA A 412 62.88 106.45 9.28
CA ALA A 412 61.44 106.17 9.15
C ALA A 412 61.14 105.00 8.19
N GLN A 413 61.92 104.81 7.13
CA GLN A 413 61.79 103.65 6.23
C GLN A 413 62.31 102.36 6.88
N ILE A 414 63.44 102.41 7.57
CA ILE A 414 64.02 101.29 8.31
C ILE A 414 63.04 100.82 9.39
N THR A 415 62.55 101.71 10.25
CA THR A 415 61.60 101.35 11.32
C THR A 415 60.25 100.83 10.77
N ALA A 416 59.78 101.35 9.63
CA ALA A 416 58.60 100.80 8.95
C ALA A 416 58.84 99.39 8.40
N LEU A 417 60.01 99.12 7.82
CA LEU A 417 60.39 97.79 7.33
C LEU A 417 60.62 96.80 8.49
N GLU A 418 61.27 97.23 9.57
CA GLU A 418 61.43 96.44 10.80
C GLU A 418 60.07 96.06 11.41
N GLN A 419 59.11 96.99 11.45
CA GLN A 419 57.75 96.66 11.89
C GLN A 419 57.07 95.66 10.95
N GLN A 420 57.18 95.83 9.62
CA GLN A 420 56.62 94.87 8.65
C GLN A 420 57.23 93.47 8.79
N VAL A 421 58.55 93.38 9.00
CA VAL A 421 59.25 92.12 9.28
C VAL A 421 58.77 91.51 10.60
N ALA A 422 58.67 92.30 11.68
CA ALA A 422 58.19 91.82 12.97
C ALA A 422 56.71 91.35 12.93
N GLU A 423 55.87 92.00 12.11
CA GLU A 423 54.50 91.55 11.85
C GLU A 423 54.44 90.29 10.97
N ALA A 424 55.33 90.16 9.99
CA ALA A 424 55.47 88.95 9.18
C ALA A 424 55.95 87.76 10.03
N SER A 425 56.98 87.92 10.87
CA SER A 425 57.42 86.90 11.83
C SER A 425 56.31 86.49 12.79
N LYS A 426 55.50 87.43 13.30
CA LYS A 426 54.32 87.12 14.12
C LYS A 426 53.21 86.39 13.35
N LYS A 427 53.08 86.59 12.03
CA LYS A 427 52.14 85.83 11.18
C LYS A 427 52.66 84.40 10.96
N ILE A 428 53.96 84.25 10.67
CA ILE A 428 54.64 82.96 10.53
C ILE A 428 54.52 82.15 11.82
N GLN A 429 54.85 82.72 12.98
CA GLN A 429 54.74 82.01 14.27
C GLN A 429 53.33 81.50 14.59
N ARG A 430 52.28 82.23 14.21
CA ARG A 430 50.90 81.75 14.35
C ARG A 430 50.59 80.60 13.39
N ALA A 431 51.01 80.72 12.12
CA ALA A 431 50.85 79.65 11.14
C ALA A 431 51.64 78.38 11.53
N GLU A 432 52.84 78.53 12.11
CA GLU A 432 53.63 77.42 12.67
C GLU A 432 52.88 76.73 13.82
N GLN A 433 52.31 77.51 14.75
CA GLN A 433 51.50 77.00 15.86
C GLN A 433 50.21 76.30 15.37
N GLU A 434 49.48 76.91 14.44
CA GLU A 434 48.29 76.32 13.81
C GLU A 434 48.63 75.02 13.05
N MET A 435 49.80 74.93 12.42
CA MET A 435 50.28 73.71 11.77
C MET A 435 50.70 72.64 12.77
N THR A 436 51.32 72.99 13.91
CA THR A 436 51.60 72.00 14.97
C THR A 436 50.32 71.48 15.62
N ASP A 437 49.34 72.34 15.89
CA ASP A 437 48.05 71.95 16.47
C ASP A 437 47.27 71.02 15.51
N GLN A 438 47.29 71.33 14.20
CA GLN A 438 46.72 70.47 13.16
C GLN A 438 47.44 69.12 13.07
N GLN A 439 48.78 69.11 13.10
CA GLN A 439 49.58 67.89 13.04
C GLN A 439 49.36 67.01 14.27
N GLU A 440 49.26 67.59 15.47
CA GLU A 440 48.85 66.85 16.67
C GLU A 440 47.43 66.30 16.53
N HIS A 441 46.47 67.11 16.11
CA HIS A 441 45.08 66.70 15.92
C HIS A 441 44.98 65.51 14.95
N LEU A 442 45.71 65.55 13.83
CA LEU A 442 45.81 64.44 12.87
C LEU A 442 46.45 63.20 13.50
N SER A 443 47.52 63.33 14.29
CA SER A 443 48.14 62.19 14.97
C SER A 443 47.21 61.53 16.00
N ARG A 444 46.43 62.31 16.75
CA ARG A 444 45.41 61.82 17.68
C ARG A 444 44.31 61.07 16.94
N LEU A 445 43.86 61.58 15.78
CA LEU A 445 42.86 60.94 14.93
C LEU A 445 43.36 59.62 14.31
N GLN A 446 44.62 59.59 13.85
CA GLN A 446 45.27 58.37 13.35
C GLN A 446 45.43 57.32 14.46
N ALA A 447 45.80 57.72 15.68
CA ALA A 447 45.90 56.82 16.82
C ALA A 447 44.52 56.26 17.23
N ALA A 448 43.49 57.11 17.27
CA ALA A 448 42.11 56.67 17.53
C ALA A 448 41.63 55.65 16.49
N TRP A 449 41.77 55.96 15.19
CA TRP A 449 41.40 55.05 14.10
C TRP A 449 42.20 53.74 14.13
N ALA A 450 43.49 53.78 14.46
CA ALA A 450 44.30 52.58 14.63
C ALA A 450 43.80 51.71 15.80
N SER A 451 43.38 52.31 16.92
CA SER A 451 42.81 51.59 18.06
C SER A 451 41.44 50.98 17.76
N GLU A 452 40.56 51.71 17.05
CA GLU A 452 39.26 51.22 16.60
C GLU A 452 39.42 50.06 15.60
N LYS A 453 40.33 50.22 14.62
CA LYS A 453 40.68 49.16 13.67
C LYS A 453 41.25 47.91 14.36
N ALA A 454 42.05 48.07 15.41
CA ALA A 454 42.54 46.95 16.21
C ALA A 454 41.41 46.26 16.99
N SER A 455 40.50 47.03 17.61
CA SER A 455 39.33 46.50 18.31
C SER A 455 38.39 45.73 17.38
N LEU A 456 38.09 46.28 16.20
CA LEU A 456 37.29 45.62 15.16
C LEU A 456 37.99 44.38 14.62
N GLY A 457 39.32 44.42 14.45
CA GLY A 457 40.12 43.25 14.07
C GLY A 457 40.04 42.11 15.11
N GLN A 458 40.10 42.45 16.40
CA GLN A 458 39.92 41.49 17.49
C GLN A 458 38.50 40.93 17.54
N GLN A 459 37.46 41.76 17.36
CA GLN A 459 36.07 41.28 17.27
C GLN A 459 35.88 40.32 16.09
N VAL A 460 36.38 40.67 14.90
CA VAL A 460 36.29 39.80 13.71
C VAL A 460 37.05 38.50 13.91
N ALA A 461 38.19 38.50 14.61
CA ALA A 461 38.92 37.28 14.97
C ALA A 461 38.12 36.40 15.94
N LEU A 462 37.53 36.97 17.00
CA LEU A 462 36.69 36.25 17.95
C LEU A 462 35.41 35.70 17.32
N GLU A 463 34.73 36.48 16.48
CA GLU A 463 33.56 35.97 15.74
C GLU A 463 33.96 34.92 14.68
N ARG A 464 35.17 34.98 14.12
CA ARG A 464 35.67 33.92 13.24
C ARG A 464 35.90 32.64 14.02
N GLN A 465 36.63 32.71 15.13
CA GLN A 465 36.89 31.55 15.98
C GLN A 465 35.57 30.94 16.47
N LEU A 466 34.62 31.74 16.94
CA LEU A 466 33.31 31.22 17.35
C LEU A 466 32.55 30.52 16.21
N ARG A 467 32.69 31.01 14.96
CA ARG A 467 32.12 30.33 13.78
C ARG A 467 32.83 29.00 13.52
N GLU A 468 34.17 28.98 13.59
CA GLU A 468 35.03 27.80 13.44
C GLU A 468 34.69 26.74 14.50
N ASP A 469 34.65 27.11 15.79
CA ASP A 469 34.22 26.26 16.91
C ASP A 469 32.78 25.69 16.70
N THR A 470 31.86 26.48 16.13
CA THR A 470 30.51 25.99 15.81
C THR A 470 30.44 25.10 14.57
N THR A 471 31.30 25.29 13.56
CA THR A 471 31.36 24.37 12.42
C THR A 471 31.94 23.04 12.84
N ASP A 472 33.05 23.04 13.58
CA ASP A 472 33.71 21.82 14.07
C ASP A 472 32.76 21.00 14.95
N ARG A 473 32.00 21.68 15.83
CA ARG A 473 30.94 21.04 16.63
C ARG A 473 29.83 20.44 15.75
N LEU A 474 29.34 21.15 14.76
CA LEU A 474 28.26 20.66 13.88
C LEU A 474 28.75 19.54 12.95
N GLU A 475 30.02 19.55 12.55
CA GLU A 475 30.62 18.44 11.81
C GLU A 475 30.81 17.20 12.70
N GLN A 476 31.18 17.36 13.98
CA GLN A 476 31.22 16.25 14.93
C GLN A 476 29.82 15.69 15.25
N GLU A 477 28.83 16.55 15.54
CA GLU A 477 27.44 16.12 15.76
C GLU A 477 26.86 15.39 14.52
N LYS A 478 27.31 15.78 13.31
CA LYS A 478 26.98 15.11 12.05
C LYS A 478 27.70 13.77 11.88
N THR A 479 29.00 13.66 12.15
CA THR A 479 29.73 12.37 12.02
C THR A 479 29.26 11.36 13.06
N ASP A 480 28.98 11.81 14.29
CA ASP A 480 28.36 10.98 15.33
C ASP A 480 26.98 10.46 14.88
N ALA A 481 26.10 11.34 14.38
CA ALA A 481 24.79 10.95 13.87
C ALA A 481 24.87 10.02 12.64
N GLN A 482 25.82 10.25 11.73
CA GLN A 482 26.08 9.36 10.60
C GLN A 482 26.56 7.98 11.05
N SER A 483 27.45 7.91 12.05
CA SER A 483 27.91 6.63 12.61
C SER A 483 26.78 5.86 13.31
N ALA A 484 25.92 6.55 14.07
CA ALA A 484 24.75 5.95 14.70
C ALA A 484 23.74 5.43 13.67
N SER A 485 23.50 6.18 12.59
CA SER A 485 22.65 5.73 11.48
C SER A 485 23.23 4.54 10.73
N GLN A 486 24.55 4.45 10.57
CA GLN A 486 25.21 3.31 9.94
C GLN A 486 25.09 2.06 10.84
N ILE A 487 25.35 2.19 12.14
CA ILE A 487 25.20 1.09 13.12
C ILE A 487 23.75 0.57 13.14
N GLN A 488 22.75 1.45 13.03
CA GLN A 488 21.34 1.05 12.90
C GLN A 488 21.06 0.31 11.58
N LEU A 489 21.64 0.76 10.46
CA LEU A 489 21.49 0.10 9.16
C LEU A 489 22.15 -1.29 9.15
N ASP A 490 23.35 -1.41 9.72
CA ASP A 490 24.09 -2.68 9.83
C ASP A 490 23.36 -3.67 10.75
N ALA A 491 22.77 -3.19 11.85
CA ALA A 491 21.94 -4.01 12.74
C ALA A 491 20.63 -4.45 12.09
N LEU A 492 19.99 -3.60 11.26
CA LEU A 492 18.81 -3.97 10.48
C LEU A 492 19.15 -4.99 9.39
N LEU A 493 20.29 -4.83 8.71
CA LEU A 493 20.80 -5.82 7.76
C LEU A 493 21.05 -7.17 8.42
N LEU A 494 21.71 -7.19 9.58
CA LEU A 494 21.92 -8.41 10.35
C LEU A 494 20.59 -9.07 10.73
N ARG A 495 19.62 -8.31 11.26
CA ARG A 495 18.31 -8.87 11.62
C ARG A 495 17.49 -9.33 10.41
N MET A 496 17.67 -8.71 9.23
CA MET A 496 17.12 -9.23 7.98
C MET A 496 17.75 -10.57 7.59
N THR A 497 19.07 -10.72 7.70
CA THR A 497 19.73 -12.02 7.42
C THR A 497 19.31 -13.12 8.40
N GLU A 498 19.18 -12.80 9.70
CA GLU A 498 18.63 -13.73 10.70
C GLU A 498 17.21 -14.18 10.33
N VAL A 499 16.31 -13.25 9.98
CA VAL A 499 14.93 -13.57 9.58
C VAL A 499 14.86 -14.35 8.25
N GLU A 500 15.79 -14.13 7.33
CA GLU A 500 15.92 -14.95 6.13
C GLU A 500 16.39 -16.39 6.43
N GLU A 501 17.29 -16.58 7.39
CA GLU A 501 17.75 -17.91 7.81
C GLU A 501 16.69 -18.65 8.64
N GLU A 502 16.04 -17.97 9.59
CA GLU A 502 14.82 -18.44 10.28
C GLU A 502 13.79 -18.91 9.25
N LYS A 503 13.47 -18.08 8.25
CA LYS A 503 12.53 -18.42 7.16
C LYS A 503 12.97 -19.65 6.35
N ARG A 504 14.23 -19.72 5.92
CA ARG A 504 14.75 -20.87 5.14
C ARG A 504 14.59 -22.17 5.94
N SER A 505 14.92 -22.16 7.23
CA SER A 505 14.78 -23.35 8.10
C SER A 505 13.32 -23.82 8.21
N LEU A 506 12.35 -22.89 8.33
CA LEU A 506 10.93 -23.21 8.32
C LEU A 506 10.44 -23.69 6.94
N GLU A 507 11.03 -23.20 5.84
CA GLU A 507 10.75 -23.68 4.48
C GLU A 507 11.37 -25.08 4.23
N ASP A 508 12.46 -25.46 4.88
CA ASP A 508 13.02 -26.83 4.90
C ASP A 508 12.15 -27.77 5.75
N GLU A 509 11.80 -27.38 6.99
CA GLU A 509 10.92 -28.16 7.88
C GLU A 509 9.56 -28.44 7.22
N LYS A 510 8.93 -27.41 6.66
CA LYS A 510 7.68 -27.54 5.90
C LYS A 510 7.80 -28.52 4.72
N ARG A 511 8.94 -28.55 4.03
CA ARG A 511 9.18 -29.52 2.95
C ARG A 511 9.29 -30.95 3.48
N SER A 512 10.01 -31.18 4.58
CA SER A 512 10.08 -32.51 5.20
C SER A 512 8.71 -33.01 5.67
N LEU A 513 7.89 -32.16 6.29
CA LEU A 513 6.52 -32.49 6.70
C LEU A 513 5.58 -32.75 5.50
N GLU A 514 5.79 -32.09 4.35
CA GLU A 514 5.07 -32.36 3.11
C GLU A 514 5.50 -33.68 2.43
N GLU A 515 6.73 -34.15 2.68
CA GLU A 515 7.22 -35.45 2.21
C GLU A 515 6.76 -36.59 3.14
N GLU A 516 6.83 -36.42 4.46
CA GLU A 516 6.24 -37.34 5.43
C GLU A 516 4.73 -37.49 5.20
N LYS A 517 4.00 -36.38 5.05
CA LYS A 517 2.57 -36.41 4.70
C LYS A 517 2.31 -37.21 3.42
N ARG A 518 3.13 -37.03 2.38
CA ARG A 518 2.98 -37.77 1.12
C ARG A 518 3.19 -39.27 1.32
N SER A 519 4.22 -39.67 2.07
CA SER A 519 4.46 -41.09 2.36
C SER A 519 3.31 -41.72 3.17
N LEU A 520 2.73 -41.01 4.13
CA LEU A 520 1.56 -41.46 4.88
C LEU A 520 0.28 -41.54 4.01
N GLU A 521 0.14 -40.66 3.00
CA GLU A 521 -0.95 -40.76 2.02
C GLU A 521 -0.75 -41.93 1.05
N GLU A 522 0.49 -42.24 0.66
CA GLU A 522 0.83 -43.42 -0.13
C GLU A 522 0.66 -44.74 0.66
N GLU A 523 0.99 -44.75 1.96
CA GLU A 523 0.72 -45.88 2.86
C GLU A 523 -0.78 -46.09 3.09
N ARG A 524 -1.56 -45.01 3.27
CA ARG A 524 -3.03 -45.06 3.31
C ARG A 524 -3.58 -45.69 2.03
N ASP A 525 -3.18 -45.20 0.85
CA ASP A 525 -3.76 -45.67 -0.41
C ASP A 525 -3.40 -47.14 -0.71
N GLN A 526 -2.23 -47.60 -0.27
CA GLN A 526 -1.86 -49.02 -0.25
C GLN A 526 -2.74 -49.82 0.72
N ALA A 527 -2.97 -49.32 1.94
CA ALA A 527 -3.82 -49.96 2.93
C ALA A 527 -5.28 -50.06 2.45
N ASP A 528 -5.86 -48.97 1.94
CA ASP A 528 -7.21 -48.93 1.38
C ASP A 528 -7.35 -49.84 0.15
N SER A 529 -6.35 -49.88 -0.74
CA SER A 529 -6.32 -50.83 -1.87
C SER A 529 -6.32 -52.29 -1.38
N SER A 530 -5.56 -52.58 -0.31
CA SER A 530 -5.52 -53.92 0.29
C SER A 530 -6.84 -54.29 0.99
N LEU A 531 -7.50 -53.32 1.64
CA LEU A 531 -8.82 -53.49 2.26
C LEU A 531 -9.89 -53.73 1.20
N GLN A 532 -9.89 -52.97 0.09
CA GLN A 532 -10.77 -53.19 -1.04
C GLN A 532 -10.63 -54.62 -1.57
N ALA A 533 -9.42 -55.07 -1.89
CA ALA A 533 -9.16 -56.45 -2.33
C ALA A 533 -9.66 -57.50 -1.32
N ARG A 534 -9.45 -57.31 -0.02
CA ARG A 534 -10.01 -58.21 1.02
C ARG A 534 -11.53 -58.15 1.11
N THR A 535 -12.17 -57.02 0.84
CA THR A 535 -13.65 -56.95 0.77
C THR A 535 -14.21 -57.61 -0.49
N GLU A 536 -13.49 -57.55 -1.62
CA GLU A 536 -13.82 -58.30 -2.85
C GLU A 536 -13.69 -59.82 -2.61
N GLU A 537 -12.59 -60.28 -2.01
CA GLU A 537 -12.44 -61.68 -1.58
C GLU A 537 -13.56 -62.13 -0.64
N LEU A 538 -13.90 -61.32 0.38
CA LEU A 538 -14.96 -61.64 1.33
C LEU A 538 -16.37 -61.63 0.71
N THR A 539 -16.62 -60.77 -0.28
CA THR A 539 -17.91 -60.77 -1.00
C THR A 539 -18.00 -61.94 -1.98
N ALA A 540 -16.91 -62.29 -2.66
CA ALA A 540 -16.81 -63.49 -3.48
C ALA A 540 -17.02 -64.77 -2.64
N ALA A 541 -16.36 -64.88 -1.48
CA ALA A 541 -16.52 -66.01 -0.56
C ALA A 541 -17.95 -66.10 0.02
N ARG A 542 -18.60 -64.96 0.29
CA ARG A 542 -20.02 -64.92 0.68
C ARG A 542 -20.95 -65.36 -0.45
N ALA A 543 -20.67 -64.96 -1.70
CA ALA A 543 -21.43 -65.39 -2.88
C ALA A 543 -21.25 -66.89 -3.16
N GLU A 544 -20.02 -67.42 -3.00
CA GLU A 544 -19.77 -68.85 -3.10
C GLU A 544 -20.49 -69.62 -1.99
N LEU A 545 -20.44 -69.13 -0.74
CA LEU A 545 -21.17 -69.72 0.38
C LEU A 545 -22.68 -69.71 0.15
N SER A 546 -23.26 -68.62 -0.38
CA SER A 546 -24.70 -68.57 -0.68
C SER A 546 -25.09 -69.51 -1.83
N SER A 547 -24.23 -69.66 -2.83
CA SER A 547 -24.40 -70.66 -3.92
C SER A 547 -24.31 -72.10 -3.39
N ARG A 548 -23.34 -72.40 -2.52
CA ARG A 548 -23.24 -73.69 -1.81
C ARG A 548 -24.47 -73.93 -0.91
N GLN A 549 -25.03 -72.89 -0.30
CA GLN A 549 -26.26 -72.98 0.49
C GLN A 549 -27.49 -73.27 -0.40
N THR A 550 -27.66 -72.60 -1.54
CA THR A 550 -28.77 -72.91 -2.45
C THR A 550 -28.67 -74.33 -3.00
N VAL A 551 -27.48 -74.77 -3.43
CA VAL A 551 -27.25 -76.17 -3.85
C VAL A 551 -27.51 -77.15 -2.70
N SER A 552 -27.14 -76.82 -1.46
CA SER A 552 -27.45 -77.67 -0.30
C SER A 552 -28.95 -77.73 0.02
N VAL A 553 -29.72 -76.67 -0.26
CA VAL A 553 -31.18 -76.66 -0.13
C VAL A 553 -31.83 -77.47 -1.26
N GLU A 554 -31.35 -77.34 -2.50
CA GLU A 554 -31.80 -78.16 -3.63
C GLU A 554 -31.54 -79.66 -3.40
N ILE A 555 -30.36 -80.02 -2.87
CA ILE A 555 -30.05 -81.39 -2.46
C ILE A 555 -31.00 -81.86 -1.34
N ALA A 556 -31.27 -81.03 -0.33
CA ALA A 556 -32.20 -81.37 0.75
C ALA A 556 -33.64 -81.57 0.22
N MET A 557 -34.10 -80.73 -0.72
CA MET A 557 -35.39 -80.90 -1.39
C MET A 557 -35.44 -82.18 -2.22
N ALA A 558 -34.40 -82.46 -3.01
CA ALA A 558 -34.31 -83.70 -3.80
C ALA A 558 -34.28 -84.95 -2.93
N LEU A 559 -33.64 -84.91 -1.76
CA LEU A 559 -33.65 -86.00 -0.78
C LEU A 559 -35.03 -86.17 -0.11
N GLU A 560 -35.74 -85.08 0.14
CA GLU A 560 -37.10 -85.09 0.71
C GLU A 560 -38.15 -85.54 -0.31
N ASP A 561 -38.02 -85.19 -1.59
CA ASP A 561 -38.88 -85.74 -2.66
C ASP A 561 -38.55 -87.22 -2.94
N SER A 562 -37.26 -87.61 -2.89
CA SER A 562 -36.85 -89.02 -2.88
C SER A 562 -37.34 -89.78 -1.64
N ARG A 563 -37.63 -89.07 -0.55
CA ARG A 563 -38.26 -89.64 0.65
C ARG A 563 -39.76 -89.84 0.44
N LYS A 564 -40.49 -88.83 -0.06
CA LYS A 564 -41.92 -88.95 -0.39
C LYS A 564 -42.17 -90.07 -1.38
N GLN A 565 -41.38 -90.16 -2.45
CA GLN A 565 -41.45 -91.28 -3.42
C GLN A 565 -41.25 -92.65 -2.74
N ARG A 566 -40.36 -92.74 -1.74
CA ARG A 566 -40.15 -93.98 -0.96
C ARG A 566 -41.34 -94.28 -0.05
N GLU A 567 -41.93 -93.27 0.58
CA GLU A 567 -43.13 -93.41 1.42
C GLU A 567 -44.38 -93.75 0.58
N GLU A 568 -44.52 -93.19 -0.63
CA GLU A 568 -45.54 -93.56 -1.64
C GLU A 568 -45.36 -94.99 -2.14
N LEU A 569 -44.14 -95.41 -2.50
CA LEU A 569 -43.85 -96.80 -2.88
C LEU A 569 -44.09 -97.76 -1.70
N GLN A 570 -43.78 -97.36 -0.47
CA GLN A 570 -44.06 -98.15 0.73
C GLN A 570 -45.57 -98.25 1.01
N ALA A 571 -46.36 -97.20 0.71
CA ALA A 571 -47.82 -97.25 0.75
C ALA A 571 -48.38 -98.19 -0.34
N GLN A 572 -47.88 -98.12 -1.57
CA GLN A 572 -48.24 -99.03 -2.67
C GLN A 572 -47.94 -100.50 -2.32
N VAL A 573 -46.78 -100.79 -1.72
CA VAL A 573 -46.45 -102.13 -1.19
C VAL A 573 -47.41 -102.52 -0.07
N GLY A 574 -47.78 -101.58 0.82
CA GLY A 574 -48.78 -101.81 1.87
C GLY A 574 -50.18 -102.13 1.32
N ASP A 575 -50.60 -101.51 0.22
CA ASP A 575 -51.89 -101.80 -0.43
C ASP A 575 -51.86 -103.09 -1.25
N LEU A 576 -50.71 -103.44 -1.86
CA LEU A 576 -50.48 -104.75 -2.48
C LEU A 576 -50.53 -105.87 -1.43
N LEU A 577 -49.99 -105.65 -0.23
CA LEU A 577 -50.08 -106.61 0.89
C LEU A 577 -51.53 -106.78 1.36
N LYS A 578 -52.32 -105.70 1.51
CA LYS A 578 -53.76 -105.81 1.81
C LYS A 578 -54.53 -106.57 0.73
N SER A 579 -54.17 -106.37 -0.54
CA SER A 579 -54.75 -107.10 -1.68
C SER A 579 -54.38 -108.58 -1.65
N GLN A 580 -53.13 -108.91 -1.29
CA GLN A 580 -52.68 -110.28 -1.07
C GLN A 580 -53.45 -110.93 0.09
N ASP A 581 -53.60 -110.26 1.24
CA ASP A 581 -54.36 -110.76 2.38
C ASP A 581 -55.84 -110.99 2.01
N ALA A 582 -56.45 -110.09 1.22
CA ALA A 582 -57.81 -110.24 0.72
C ALA A 582 -57.95 -111.44 -0.22
N MET A 583 -57.02 -111.64 -1.17
CA MET A 583 -57.00 -112.84 -2.03
C MET A 583 -56.73 -114.12 -1.23
N GLN A 584 -55.94 -114.06 -0.15
CA GLN A 584 -55.76 -115.20 0.76
C GLN A 584 -57.06 -115.52 1.53
N GLN A 585 -57.86 -114.52 1.91
CA GLN A 585 -59.20 -114.73 2.47
C GLN A 585 -60.19 -115.29 1.43
N GLU A 586 -60.14 -114.85 0.17
CA GLU A 586 -60.95 -115.46 -0.91
C GLU A 586 -60.56 -116.92 -1.16
N VAL A 587 -59.26 -117.23 -1.19
CA VAL A 587 -58.76 -118.62 -1.32
C VAL A 587 -59.16 -119.48 -0.12
N ALA A 588 -59.14 -118.95 1.10
CA ALA A 588 -59.66 -119.63 2.29
C ALA A 588 -61.17 -119.91 2.15
N GLY A 589 -61.97 -118.89 1.79
CA GLY A 589 -63.42 -119.05 1.59
C GLY A 589 -63.80 -119.96 0.41
N LEU A 590 -62.94 -120.10 -0.60
CA LEU A 590 -63.08 -121.11 -1.67
C LEU A 590 -62.69 -122.52 -1.18
N THR A 591 -61.75 -122.63 -0.24
CA THR A 591 -61.37 -123.89 0.40
C THR A 591 -62.50 -124.39 1.32
N ASP A 592 -63.12 -123.49 2.10
CA ASP A 592 -64.30 -123.80 2.92
C ASP A 592 -65.50 -124.24 2.04
N GLN A 593 -65.69 -123.63 0.87
CA GLN A 593 -66.69 -124.07 -0.10
C GLN A 593 -66.37 -125.44 -0.73
N LEU A 594 -65.09 -125.77 -0.91
CA LEU A 594 -64.66 -127.09 -1.37
C LEU A 594 -64.90 -128.16 -0.31
N THR A 595 -64.48 -127.94 0.93
CA THR A 595 -64.73 -128.89 2.03
C THR A 595 -66.23 -129.11 2.26
N HIS A 596 -67.05 -128.07 2.18
CA HIS A 596 -68.51 -128.24 2.26
C HIS A 596 -69.11 -129.01 1.05
N ARG A 597 -68.49 -128.94 -0.14
CA ARG A 597 -68.85 -129.79 -1.28
C ARG A 597 -68.40 -131.23 -1.10
N GLU A 598 -67.26 -131.46 -0.46
CA GLU A 598 -66.79 -132.80 -0.07
C GLU A 598 -67.73 -133.42 0.97
N GLU A 599 -68.15 -132.66 2.00
CA GLU A 599 -69.19 -133.08 2.95
C GLU A 599 -70.47 -133.53 2.23
N GLN A 600 -71.00 -132.71 1.31
CA GLN A 600 -72.18 -133.03 0.50
C GLN A 600 -72.02 -134.31 -0.34
N ILE A 601 -70.80 -134.61 -0.81
CA ILE A 601 -70.48 -135.88 -1.48
C ILE A 601 -70.49 -137.05 -0.48
N THR A 602 -69.97 -136.88 0.74
CA THR A 602 -69.99 -137.95 1.75
C THR A 602 -71.40 -138.31 2.23
N THR A 603 -72.33 -137.35 2.32
CA THR A 603 -73.74 -137.64 2.66
C THR A 603 -74.42 -138.46 1.56
N LEU A 604 -74.25 -138.08 0.29
CA LEU A 604 -74.79 -138.84 -0.85
C LEU A 604 -74.21 -140.26 -0.95
N GLN A 605 -72.92 -140.44 -0.61
CA GLN A 605 -72.31 -141.78 -0.52
C GLN A 605 -72.90 -142.65 0.60
N ASN A 606 -73.36 -142.04 1.71
CA ASN A 606 -74.00 -142.78 2.81
C ASN A 606 -75.46 -143.15 2.49
N GLU A 607 -76.20 -142.29 1.80
CA GLU A 607 -77.55 -142.61 1.29
C GLU A 607 -77.52 -143.79 0.30
N LEU A 608 -76.51 -143.84 -0.58
CA LEU A 608 -76.31 -144.95 -1.51
C LEU A 608 -76.02 -146.28 -0.78
N ARG A 609 -75.26 -146.25 0.33
CA ARG A 609 -75.01 -147.42 1.19
C ARG A 609 -76.28 -147.90 1.90
N ALA A 610 -77.11 -146.97 2.39
CA ALA A 610 -78.37 -147.29 3.05
C ALA A 610 -79.35 -148.02 2.11
N SER A 611 -79.41 -147.62 0.84
CA SER A 611 -80.21 -148.30 -0.19
C SER A 611 -79.77 -149.75 -0.41
N GLY A 612 -78.46 -150.02 -0.44
CA GLY A 612 -77.92 -151.38 -0.61
C GLY A 612 -78.30 -152.37 0.51
N ALA A 613 -78.49 -151.88 1.74
CA ALA A 613 -78.86 -152.73 2.88
C ALA A 613 -80.26 -153.36 2.74
N CYS A 614 -81.19 -152.71 2.03
CA CYS A 614 -82.54 -153.25 1.81
C CYS A 614 -82.56 -154.41 0.79
N ALA A 615 -81.55 -154.57 -0.05
CA ALA A 615 -81.50 -155.65 -1.05
C ALA A 615 -81.19 -157.01 -0.40
N ALA A 616 -80.16 -157.04 0.47
CA ALA A 616 -79.68 -158.25 1.14
C ALA A 616 -80.75 -158.92 2.04
N GLN A 617 -81.76 -158.17 2.50
CA GLN A 617 -82.83 -158.69 3.36
C GLN A 617 -83.86 -159.56 2.63
N LEU A 618 -83.86 -159.57 1.28
CA LEU A 618 -84.72 -160.45 0.47
C LEU A 618 -84.04 -161.77 0.10
N GLU A 619 -82.72 -161.79 -0.09
CA GLU A 619 -81.95 -162.96 -0.51
C GLU A 619 -81.88 -164.02 0.60
N ALA A 620 -81.64 -163.61 1.85
CA ALA A 620 -81.60 -164.48 3.03
C ALA A 620 -82.90 -165.29 3.27
N ARG A 621 -84.01 -164.90 2.64
CA ARG A 621 -85.31 -165.58 2.76
C ARG A 621 -85.52 -166.72 1.76
N LEU A 622 -84.60 -166.91 0.81
CA LEU A 622 -84.55 -168.07 -0.08
C LEU A 622 -83.70 -169.19 0.55
N GLU A 623 -82.53 -168.87 1.09
CA GLU A 623 -81.60 -169.85 1.69
C GLU A 623 -82.22 -170.63 2.86
N GLU A 624 -83.12 -170.01 3.64
CA GLU A 624 -83.84 -170.67 4.74
C GLU A 624 -84.70 -171.87 4.27
N LYS A 625 -85.08 -171.93 2.99
CA LYS A 625 -85.83 -173.05 2.41
C LYS A 625 -84.93 -174.22 2.02
N ASP A 626 -83.77 -173.96 1.41
CA ASP A 626 -82.85 -175.02 1.01
C ASP A 626 -82.17 -175.70 2.22
N GLN A 627 -81.95 -174.97 3.31
CA GLN A 627 -81.44 -175.55 4.57
C GLN A 627 -82.40 -176.59 5.19
N GLN A 628 -83.70 -176.59 4.85
CA GLN A 628 -84.64 -177.64 5.27
C GLN A 628 -84.45 -178.96 4.49
N LEU A 629 -83.87 -178.92 3.29
CA LEU A 629 -83.52 -180.12 2.50
C LEU A 629 -82.17 -180.74 2.89
N ALA A 630 -81.25 -179.95 3.46
CA ALA A 630 -79.94 -180.43 3.90
C ALA A 630 -80.03 -181.40 5.10
N ARG A 631 -80.86 -181.08 6.10
CA ARG A 631 -80.95 -181.81 7.38
C ARG A 631 -81.45 -183.25 7.26
N LEU A 632 -82.05 -183.64 6.13
CA LEU A 632 -82.43 -185.02 5.83
C LEU A 632 -81.24 -185.92 5.36
N ARG A 633 -80.02 -185.37 5.26
CA ARG A 633 -78.83 -186.12 4.78
C ARG A 633 -77.74 -186.32 5.81
N GLU A 634 -77.69 -185.51 6.87
CA GLU A 634 -76.54 -185.45 7.79
C GLU A 634 -76.56 -186.55 8.86
N ASP A 635 -77.74 -186.90 9.38
CA ASP A 635 -77.96 -188.01 10.33
C ASP A 635 -77.63 -189.40 9.74
N ALA A 636 -77.51 -189.52 8.41
CA ALA A 636 -77.28 -190.78 7.72
C ALA A 636 -75.79 -191.16 7.55
N LEU A 637 -74.85 -190.24 7.82
CA LEU A 637 -73.42 -190.42 7.50
C LEU A 637 -72.49 -190.37 8.73
N SER A 638 -72.87 -189.65 9.79
CA SER A 638 -71.99 -189.34 10.92
C SER A 638 -71.75 -190.49 11.92
N GLN A 639 -72.52 -191.58 11.87
CA GLN A 639 -72.22 -192.82 12.62
C GLN A 639 -71.30 -193.80 11.89
N SER A 640 -70.79 -193.47 10.69
CA SER A 640 -70.04 -194.41 9.85
C SER A 640 -68.52 -194.43 10.13
N GLN A 641 -67.91 -193.27 10.41
CA GLN A 641 -66.44 -193.10 10.36
C GLN A 641 -65.94 -191.93 11.26
N LEU A 642 -65.75 -192.01 12.58
CA LEU A 642 -66.07 -193.01 13.61
C LEU A 642 -65.80 -194.49 13.33
N LEU A 643 -64.52 -194.89 13.23
CA LEU A 643 -63.26 -194.13 13.09
C LEU A 643 -62.16 -195.11 12.64
N ASP A 644 -61.16 -194.60 11.91
CA ASP A 644 -59.75 -195.05 11.86
C ASP A 644 -59.37 -196.51 11.54
N SER A 645 -60.31 -197.42 11.30
CA SER A 645 -60.01 -198.79 10.86
C SER A 645 -59.57 -198.81 9.38
N CYS A 646 -58.28 -198.56 9.14
CA CYS A 646 -57.61 -198.44 7.83
C CYS A 646 -58.01 -197.15 7.09
N GLN A 647 -57.31 -196.02 7.22
CA GLN A 647 -55.86 -195.82 7.41
C GLN A 647 -55.04 -196.52 6.29
N SER A 648 -54.17 -195.77 5.62
CA SER A 648 -53.38 -196.19 4.43
C SER A 648 -54.18 -196.50 3.16
N ARG A 649 -54.60 -195.43 2.46
CA ARG A 649 -54.91 -195.24 1.01
C ARG A 649 -55.72 -193.93 0.91
N ILE A 650 -55.57 -193.06 -0.09
CA ILE A 650 -54.71 -192.98 -1.28
C ILE A 650 -54.57 -191.46 -1.53
N SER A 651 -53.43 -190.78 -1.79
CA SER A 651 -52.21 -191.06 -2.58
C SER A 651 -52.52 -191.36 -4.05
N PHE A 652 -52.25 -190.41 -4.96
CA PHE A 652 -52.92 -190.19 -6.26
C PHE A 652 -54.17 -189.30 -6.07
N LEU A 653 -54.35 -188.21 -6.82
CA LEU A 653 -54.58 -188.10 -8.28
C LEU A 653 -55.94 -188.74 -8.64
N GLU A 654 -56.74 -188.18 -9.55
CA GLU A 654 -56.43 -187.21 -10.61
C GLU A 654 -56.60 -185.74 -10.18
N VAL A 655 -55.56 -184.90 -10.21
CA VAL A 655 -55.15 -184.16 -11.42
C VAL A 655 -54.84 -185.05 -12.63
N GLU A 656 -55.75 -185.01 -13.60
CA GLU A 656 -55.56 -184.95 -15.06
C GLU A 656 -56.99 -185.02 -15.66
N VAL A 657 -57.56 -183.95 -16.25
CA VAL A 657 -57.25 -183.28 -17.54
C VAL A 657 -58.13 -183.85 -18.68
N ASP A 658 -58.29 -183.08 -19.77
CA ASP A 658 -58.98 -183.44 -21.03
C ASP A 658 -60.53 -183.62 -20.90
N THR A 659 -61.40 -182.92 -21.64
CA THR A 659 -61.39 -182.43 -23.04
C THR A 659 -62.54 -181.38 -23.23
N LEU A 660 -62.77 -180.65 -24.34
CA LEU A 660 -61.98 -180.07 -25.44
C LEU A 660 -62.87 -179.02 -26.19
N THR A 661 -62.26 -177.92 -26.67
CA THR A 661 -62.40 -177.30 -28.01
C THR A 661 -63.77 -177.03 -28.70
N GLU A 662 -63.94 -175.76 -29.17
CA GLU A 662 -64.42 -175.30 -30.51
C GLU A 662 -65.68 -174.39 -30.73
N GLN A 663 -65.52 -173.52 -31.75
CA GLN A 663 -66.49 -172.87 -32.67
C GLN A 663 -67.29 -171.57 -32.33
N LEU A 664 -67.82 -170.95 -33.40
CA LEU A 664 -68.28 -169.55 -33.52
C LEU A 664 -69.68 -169.44 -34.19
N ARG A 665 -70.41 -168.30 -33.99
CA ARG A 665 -70.67 -167.30 -35.06
C ARG A 665 -71.47 -166.01 -34.65
N PRO A 666 -71.36 -164.89 -35.42
CA PRO A 666 -72.10 -163.60 -35.31
C PRO A 666 -73.27 -163.52 -36.37
N PRO A 667 -73.90 -162.41 -36.89
CA PRO A 667 -73.48 -160.97 -36.98
C PRO A 667 -74.54 -159.80 -37.02
N GLU A 668 -73.99 -158.56 -37.13
CA GLU A 668 -74.39 -157.42 -38.04
C GLU A 668 -75.28 -156.19 -37.63
N VAL A 669 -74.86 -155.02 -38.20
CA VAL A 669 -75.52 -153.69 -38.43
C VAL A 669 -75.59 -152.60 -37.30
N SER A 670 -75.49 -151.32 -37.72
CA SER A 670 -75.32 -150.01 -37.02
C SER A 670 -76.65 -149.21 -36.80
N PRO A 671 -76.74 -147.87 -36.51
CA PRO A 671 -75.82 -146.76 -36.08
C PRO A 671 -76.42 -145.84 -34.91
N PRO A 672 -76.30 -144.48 -34.79
CA PRO A 672 -75.15 -143.56 -34.47
C PRO A 672 -75.37 -142.44 -33.36
N SER A 673 -74.32 -141.59 -33.12
CA SER A 673 -74.32 -140.11 -32.83
C SER A 673 -74.07 -139.50 -31.40
N GLY A 674 -73.12 -138.54 -31.27
CA GLY A 674 -73.06 -137.53 -30.17
C GLY A 674 -71.66 -136.97 -29.73
N GLU A 675 -71.42 -135.65 -29.86
CA GLU A 675 -70.18 -134.81 -29.70
C GLU A 675 -69.61 -134.59 -28.25
N GLN A 676 -68.54 -133.80 -27.91
CA GLN A 676 -67.89 -132.57 -28.49
C GLN A 676 -66.40 -132.30 -27.99
N ASN A 677 -65.71 -131.24 -28.47
CA ASN A 677 -64.25 -130.91 -28.24
C ASN A 677 -63.92 -129.37 -28.34
N GLY A 678 -62.63 -128.90 -28.33
CA GLY A 678 -62.25 -127.45 -28.46
C GLY A 678 -60.80 -127.05 -28.92
N ALA A 679 -60.45 -125.74 -28.80
CA ALA A 679 -59.12 -125.03 -28.90
C ALA A 679 -58.62 -124.25 -30.19
N VAL A 680 -58.25 -122.95 -29.97
CA VAL A 680 -57.20 -122.00 -30.52
C VAL A 680 -56.67 -122.01 -32.01
N THR A 681 -56.61 -120.82 -32.68
CA THR A 681 -55.39 -120.22 -33.38
C THR A 681 -55.58 -118.89 -34.19
N LEU A 682 -54.46 -118.13 -34.35
CA LEU A 682 -54.03 -117.22 -35.47
C LEU A 682 -54.54 -115.75 -35.67
N LEU A 683 -53.69 -114.72 -35.41
CA LEU A 683 -53.13 -113.73 -36.39
C LEU A 683 -52.51 -112.46 -35.74
N ASP A 684 -51.29 -112.08 -36.17
CA ASP A 684 -50.59 -110.80 -35.90
C ASP A 684 -50.01 -110.22 -37.21
N LEU A 685 -50.41 -109.01 -37.65
CA LEU A 685 -49.66 -108.06 -38.53
C LEU A 685 -50.53 -106.90 -39.08
N HIS A 686 -50.85 -105.90 -38.25
CA HIS A 686 -51.34 -104.58 -38.72
C HIS A 686 -50.99 -103.44 -37.73
N HIS A 687 -49.78 -103.45 -37.17
CA HIS A 687 -48.62 -102.77 -37.79
C HIS A 687 -48.80 -101.25 -37.95
N LEU A 688 -48.45 -100.53 -36.88
CA LEU A 688 -47.50 -99.38 -36.89
C LEU A 688 -47.79 -98.12 -37.72
N HIS A 689 -48.81 -98.09 -38.57
CA HIS A 689 -49.05 -97.02 -39.55
C HIS A 689 -49.76 -95.77 -38.97
N LYS A 690 -50.21 -95.83 -37.71
CA LYS A 690 -50.98 -94.77 -37.05
C LYS A 690 -50.09 -93.78 -36.26
N THR A 691 -49.06 -94.28 -35.59
CA THR A 691 -48.18 -93.52 -34.68
C THR A 691 -47.19 -92.60 -35.39
N ASN A 692 -46.96 -92.78 -36.69
CA ASN A 692 -46.01 -91.96 -37.44
C ASN A 692 -46.59 -90.60 -37.89
N ARG A 693 -47.92 -90.42 -37.81
CA ARG A 693 -48.61 -89.21 -38.32
C ARG A 693 -48.67 -88.06 -37.30
N ASP A 694 -48.61 -88.38 -36.01
CA ASP A 694 -48.74 -87.39 -34.93
C ASP A 694 -47.42 -86.68 -34.60
N LEU A 695 -46.28 -87.25 -35.03
CA LEU A 695 -44.94 -86.69 -34.78
C LEU A 695 -44.56 -85.58 -35.76
N GLU A 696 -44.99 -85.66 -37.02
CA GLU A 696 -44.74 -84.60 -38.03
C GLU A 696 -45.40 -83.27 -37.64
N GLN A 697 -46.58 -83.33 -37.01
CA GLN A 697 -47.35 -82.16 -36.60
C GLN A 697 -46.61 -81.29 -35.56
N GLN A 698 -45.83 -81.89 -34.66
CA GLN A 698 -45.14 -81.18 -33.58
C GLN A 698 -43.89 -80.39 -34.01
N LEU A 699 -43.35 -80.68 -35.20
CA LEU A 699 -42.20 -79.94 -35.77
C LEU A 699 -42.59 -78.62 -36.44
N ALA A 700 -43.87 -78.46 -36.82
CA ALA A 700 -44.39 -77.24 -37.45
C ALA A 700 -44.39 -76.04 -36.48
N ASP A 701 -44.79 -76.24 -35.22
CA ASP A 701 -44.97 -75.13 -34.28
C ASP A 701 -43.66 -74.62 -33.66
N LYS A 702 -42.67 -75.49 -33.42
CA LYS A 702 -41.35 -75.05 -32.93
C LYS A 702 -40.62 -74.12 -33.90
N ASN A 703 -40.93 -74.20 -35.21
CA ASN A 703 -40.42 -73.27 -36.23
C ASN A 703 -41.03 -71.86 -36.17
N ARG A 704 -42.20 -71.66 -35.53
CA ARG A 704 -42.81 -70.32 -35.37
C ARG A 704 -42.08 -69.50 -34.30
N THR A 705 -41.71 -70.13 -33.17
CA THR A 705 -40.96 -69.50 -32.08
C THR A 705 -39.58 -68.96 -32.49
N VAL A 706 -38.87 -69.65 -33.38
CA VAL A 706 -37.53 -69.22 -33.84
C VAL A 706 -37.59 -67.88 -34.59
N LYS A 707 -38.63 -67.65 -35.40
CA LYS A 707 -38.81 -66.38 -36.13
C LYS A 707 -39.12 -65.19 -35.21
N GLN A 708 -39.88 -65.41 -34.13
CA GLN A 708 -40.15 -64.36 -33.13
C GLN A 708 -38.89 -63.95 -32.36
N LEU A 709 -37.97 -64.88 -32.08
CA LEU A 709 -36.69 -64.58 -31.43
C LEU A 709 -35.74 -63.80 -32.37
N GLN A 710 -35.72 -64.13 -33.66
CA GLN A 710 -34.94 -63.36 -34.65
C GLN A 710 -35.45 -61.92 -34.81
N GLN A 711 -36.77 -61.68 -34.70
CA GLN A 711 -37.34 -60.34 -34.76
C GLN A 711 -36.97 -59.48 -33.55
N ARG A 712 -37.07 -60.02 -32.32
CA ARG A 712 -36.64 -59.33 -31.09
C ARG A 712 -35.16 -58.96 -31.10
N LEU A 713 -34.30 -59.81 -31.69
CA LEU A 713 -32.87 -59.55 -31.81
C LEU A 713 -32.55 -58.35 -32.74
N ALA A 714 -33.40 -58.08 -33.74
CA ALA A 714 -33.26 -56.92 -34.63
C ALA A 714 -33.74 -55.61 -33.98
N GLU A 715 -34.70 -55.68 -33.07
CA GLU A 715 -35.21 -54.53 -32.30
C GLU A 715 -34.22 -54.12 -31.20
N LEU A 716 -33.66 -55.08 -30.46
CA LEU A 716 -32.58 -54.83 -29.48
C LEU A 716 -31.32 -54.20 -30.12
N LYS A 717 -30.99 -54.57 -31.36
CA LYS A 717 -29.88 -53.91 -32.10
C LYS A 717 -30.16 -52.45 -32.43
N ARG A 718 -31.42 -51.98 -32.46
CA ARG A 718 -31.77 -50.56 -32.64
C ARG A 718 -31.79 -49.77 -31.35
N THR A 719 -32.05 -50.39 -30.19
CA THR A 719 -31.94 -49.70 -28.88
C THR A 719 -30.48 -49.53 -28.49
N PHE A 720 -29.68 -50.60 -28.53
CA PHE A 720 -28.25 -50.52 -28.21
C PHE A 720 -27.44 -49.55 -29.10
N GLN A 721 -27.84 -49.35 -30.37
CA GLN A 721 -27.19 -48.37 -31.26
C GLN A 721 -27.63 -46.92 -31.01
N LYS A 722 -28.63 -46.67 -30.16
CA LYS A 722 -29.02 -45.33 -29.67
C LYS A 722 -28.53 -45.04 -28.25
N GLU A 723 -28.40 -46.06 -27.41
CA GLU A 723 -27.97 -45.90 -26.01
C GLU A 723 -26.44 -45.72 -25.87
N LEU A 724 -25.65 -46.09 -26.89
CA LEU A 724 -24.18 -45.94 -26.89
C LEU A 724 -23.65 -44.50 -27.12
N LYS A 725 -24.50 -43.47 -26.95
CA LYS A 725 -24.09 -42.05 -26.88
C LYS A 725 -25.02 -41.26 -25.96
N LEU A 726 -24.63 -41.04 -24.69
CA LEU A 726 -24.63 -39.74 -23.98
C LEU A 726 -24.57 -39.89 -22.45
N LYS A 727 -23.58 -39.24 -21.84
CA LYS A 727 -23.67 -38.29 -20.71
C LYS A 727 -22.36 -37.46 -20.71
N PRO A 728 -22.26 -36.28 -20.08
CA PRO A 728 -23.13 -35.67 -19.05
C PRO A 728 -24.43 -35.05 -19.65
N ASP A 729 -25.53 -34.75 -18.94
CA ASP A 729 -25.76 -34.12 -17.61
C ASP A 729 -25.43 -32.60 -17.55
N GLN A 730 -26.31 -31.71 -17.08
CA GLN A 730 -27.77 -31.82 -16.92
C GLN A 730 -28.44 -30.42 -17.00
N ASP A 731 -29.74 -30.42 -17.30
CA ASP A 731 -30.72 -29.31 -17.42
C ASP A 731 -30.63 -28.15 -16.37
N PRO A 732 -31.08 -26.91 -16.70
CA PRO A 732 -32.53 -26.60 -16.76
C PRO A 732 -33.02 -25.57 -17.81
N PRO A 733 -34.26 -25.75 -18.30
CA PRO A 733 -35.14 -24.60 -18.60
C PRO A 733 -36.61 -24.76 -18.12
N GLY A 734 -37.34 -23.64 -18.05
CA GLY A 734 -38.74 -23.58 -17.65
C GLY A 734 -39.77 -23.61 -18.80
N ARG A 735 -41.01 -23.99 -18.45
CA ARG A 735 -42.26 -23.95 -19.26
C ARG A 735 -42.91 -22.56 -19.13
N GLY A 736 -43.66 -21.97 -20.07
CA GLY A 736 -44.12 -22.27 -21.46
C GLY A 736 -44.60 -20.92 -22.09
N GLU A 737 -45.38 -20.80 -23.18
CA GLU A 737 -46.14 -21.71 -24.05
C GLU A 737 -46.36 -21.08 -25.46
N ARG A 738 -46.58 -21.92 -26.50
CA ARG A 738 -47.53 -21.80 -27.66
C ARG A 738 -47.58 -20.50 -28.52
N ALA A 739 -47.82 -20.54 -29.83
CA ALA A 739 -47.95 -21.61 -30.86
C ALA A 739 -47.38 -21.07 -32.20
N GLY A 740 -46.96 -21.90 -33.17
CA GLY A 740 -47.82 -22.44 -34.25
C GLY A 740 -47.84 -21.48 -35.47
N ASP A 741 -47.72 -21.90 -36.73
CA ASP A 741 -47.59 -23.23 -37.35
C ASP A 741 -46.79 -23.08 -38.67
N ASP A 742 -46.27 -24.16 -39.27
CA ASP A 742 -45.46 -24.11 -40.52
C ASP A 742 -45.89 -25.15 -41.57
N ARG A 743 -46.16 -24.66 -42.80
CA ARG A 743 -46.29 -25.33 -44.11
C ARG A 743 -46.77 -24.31 -45.16
N GLY A 744 -46.31 -24.32 -46.41
CA GLY A 744 -45.21 -25.07 -46.99
C GLY A 744 -45.31 -25.21 -48.53
N GLU A 745 -44.18 -25.60 -49.13
CA GLU A 745 -44.02 -26.26 -50.44
C GLU A 745 -44.17 -25.51 -51.80
N ARG A 746 -43.14 -25.76 -52.65
CA ARG A 746 -43.13 -26.00 -54.10
C ARG A 746 -43.21 -24.87 -55.16
N GLN A 747 -42.02 -24.54 -55.68
CA GLN A 747 -41.47 -24.97 -56.99
C GLN A 747 -42.07 -24.47 -58.35
N ASP A 748 -41.14 -24.11 -59.23
CA ASP A 748 -41.16 -24.04 -60.72
C ASP A 748 -41.82 -22.88 -61.52
N GLN A 749 -40.92 -22.06 -62.10
CA GLN A 749 -40.84 -21.62 -63.52
C GLN A 749 -41.98 -20.81 -64.21
N ARG A 750 -41.70 -19.51 -64.39
CA ARG A 750 -41.73 -18.66 -65.64
C ARG A 750 -42.64 -19.09 -66.83
N PRO A 751 -43.30 -18.15 -67.56
CA PRO A 751 -42.61 -16.96 -68.12
C PRO A 751 -43.40 -15.63 -68.35
N SER A 752 -42.62 -14.56 -68.60
CA SER A 752 -42.87 -13.36 -69.46
C SER A 752 -44.17 -12.53 -69.35
N GLY A 753 -44.03 -11.22 -69.05
CA GLY A 753 -45.05 -10.18 -69.30
C GLY A 753 -44.82 -8.85 -68.57
N ASP A 754 -44.22 -7.86 -69.25
CA ASP A 754 -44.09 -6.43 -68.85
C ASP A 754 -45.40 -5.63 -69.21
N PRO A 755 -45.63 -4.33 -68.87
CA PRO A 755 -44.62 -3.26 -68.65
C PRO A 755 -44.90 -2.10 -67.62
N LEU A 756 -43.90 -1.23 -67.41
CA LEU A 756 -43.90 0.17 -66.87
C LEU A 756 -44.28 0.40 -65.36
N ALA A 757 -43.71 1.35 -64.59
CA ALA A 757 -42.51 2.22 -64.73
C ALA A 757 -42.13 2.97 -63.41
N THR A 758 -40.92 3.58 -63.38
CA THR A 758 -40.49 4.79 -62.57
C THR A 758 -40.18 4.58 -61.06
N THR A 759 -39.13 5.12 -60.37
CA THR A 759 -37.79 5.79 -60.57
C THR A 759 -37.28 6.21 -59.16
N SER A 760 -35.99 6.26 -58.72
CA SER A 760 -34.67 5.76 -59.19
C SER A 760 -33.55 5.82 -58.10
N TYR A 761 -32.78 4.74 -57.95
CA TYR A 761 -31.29 4.51 -57.90
C TYR A 761 -30.30 5.69 -57.60
N THR A 762 -29.02 5.54 -57.14
CA THR A 762 -28.08 4.37 -57.01
C THR A 762 -26.93 4.62 -55.96
N THR A 763 -25.92 3.72 -55.86
CA THR A 763 -24.78 3.75 -54.89
C THR A 763 -23.46 3.17 -55.51
N THR A 764 -22.28 3.37 -54.87
CA THR A 764 -21.10 2.42 -54.78
C THR A 764 -19.78 2.63 -55.60
N SER A 765 -18.67 2.91 -54.87
CA SER A 765 -17.19 2.58 -54.96
C SER A 765 -16.27 2.56 -56.23
N SER A 766 -15.05 3.16 -56.09
CA SER A 766 -13.66 2.72 -56.53
C SER A 766 -13.32 2.44 -58.03
N PRO A 767 -12.03 2.23 -58.51
CA PRO A 767 -10.65 2.56 -58.04
C PRO A 767 -9.65 3.17 -59.13
N ALA A 768 -8.36 3.39 -58.75
CA ALA A 768 -7.10 3.32 -59.56
C ALA A 768 -6.58 4.51 -60.48
N PRO A 769 -5.25 4.60 -60.84
CA PRO A 769 -4.52 5.76 -61.46
C PRO A 769 -4.01 5.50 -62.93
N PRO A 770 -3.10 6.27 -63.62
CA PRO A 770 -2.29 7.52 -63.36
C PRO A 770 -2.51 8.61 -64.50
N PRO A 771 -1.59 9.47 -65.05
CA PRO A 771 -0.18 9.91 -64.78
C PRO A 771 0.08 11.47 -64.84
N GLY A 772 1.17 11.96 -65.49
CA GLY A 772 1.60 13.39 -65.67
C GLY A 772 1.76 13.85 -67.15
N PRO A 773 2.38 15.03 -67.51
CA PRO A 773 3.65 15.59 -67.01
C PRO A 773 3.71 17.14 -66.78
N ALA A 774 4.91 17.74 -66.63
CA ALA A 774 5.20 19.17 -66.37
C ALA A 774 5.71 19.98 -67.61
N PRO A 775 5.94 21.32 -67.54
CA PRO A 775 7.30 21.86 -67.24
C PRO A 775 7.35 23.22 -66.47
N SER A 776 8.43 24.02 -66.60
CA SER A 776 9.02 24.93 -65.57
C SER A 776 9.46 26.36 -66.01
N LEU A 777 9.62 27.30 -65.05
CA LEU A 777 10.49 28.53 -65.00
C LEU A 777 10.40 29.16 -63.56
N GLY A 778 11.24 30.08 -63.04
CA GLY A 778 12.55 30.66 -63.42
C GLY A 778 12.56 32.22 -63.59
N LEU A 779 13.54 33.04 -63.15
CA LEU A 779 14.69 32.86 -62.21
C LEU A 779 15.40 34.22 -61.85
N ALA A 780 15.80 34.45 -60.57
CA ALA A 780 16.79 35.46 -60.06
C ALA A 780 16.45 37.00 -60.17
N THR A 781 17.01 38.02 -59.46
CA THR A 781 17.74 38.31 -58.17
C THR A 781 17.88 39.87 -58.02
N PRO A 782 18.37 40.53 -56.93
CA PRO A 782 18.90 40.07 -55.62
C PRO A 782 18.32 40.76 -54.33
N ARG A 783 18.91 40.38 -53.19
CA ARG A 783 18.78 40.75 -51.74
C ARG A 783 19.32 42.17 -51.38
N PRO A 784 19.39 42.65 -50.09
CA PRO A 784 18.90 42.17 -48.76
C PRO A 784 18.22 43.31 -47.87
N PRO A 785 18.12 43.26 -46.51
CA PRO A 785 17.20 42.40 -45.74
C PRO A 785 16.46 43.05 -44.51
N THR A 786 15.29 42.48 -44.13
CA THR A 786 14.79 42.23 -42.73
C THR A 786 14.66 43.38 -41.69
N SER A 787 13.74 43.36 -40.70
CA SER A 787 12.87 42.29 -40.14
C SER A 787 11.45 42.81 -39.83
N THR A 788 10.49 41.90 -39.69
CA THR A 788 9.07 42.21 -39.41
C THR A 788 8.50 41.27 -38.32
N CYS A 789 7.45 41.69 -37.62
CA CYS A 789 6.58 40.82 -36.82
C CYS A 789 5.11 41.15 -37.13
N THR A 790 4.26 40.14 -37.33
CA THR A 790 2.88 40.32 -37.79
C THR A 790 1.92 39.33 -37.16
N VAL A 791 0.74 39.81 -36.75
CA VAL A 791 -0.41 38.99 -36.35
C VAL A 791 -1.28 38.70 -37.58
N THR A 792 -1.80 37.48 -37.70
CA THR A 792 -2.89 37.13 -38.64
C THR A 792 -3.88 36.18 -37.96
N ASN A 793 -5.17 36.46 -38.12
CA ASN A 793 -6.27 35.67 -37.57
C ASN A 793 -6.88 34.76 -38.67
N THR A 794 -7.18 33.50 -38.34
CA THR A 794 -7.86 32.55 -39.25
C THR A 794 -8.78 31.60 -38.48
N SER A 795 -9.97 32.10 -38.13
CA SER A 795 -11.06 31.37 -37.48
C SER A 795 -12.14 30.93 -38.49
N ASP A 796 -12.70 29.72 -38.31
CA ASP A 796 -14.06 29.34 -38.77
C ASP A 796 -14.44 27.89 -38.39
N LEU A 797 -13.46 26.99 -38.20
CA LEU A 797 -13.69 25.62 -37.66
C LEU A 797 -13.04 25.37 -36.29
N ASN A 798 -12.06 26.17 -35.88
CA ASN A 798 -11.50 26.07 -34.53
C ASN A 798 -12.43 26.73 -33.50
N ASP A 799 -12.95 27.92 -33.78
CA ASP A 799 -13.90 28.66 -32.91
C ASP A 799 -15.07 27.80 -32.42
N SER A 800 -15.68 26.98 -33.27
CA SER A 800 -16.77 26.09 -32.82
C SER A 800 -16.36 25.05 -31.77
N ARG A 801 -15.05 24.75 -31.63
CA ARG A 801 -14.50 23.93 -30.54
C ARG A 801 -13.95 24.80 -29.41
N GLU A 802 -13.29 25.90 -29.74
CA GLU A 802 -12.62 26.80 -28.80
C GLU A 802 -13.64 27.58 -27.95
N ILE A 803 -14.72 28.09 -28.56
CA ILE A 803 -15.92 28.62 -27.87
C ILE A 803 -16.56 27.53 -27.01
N ASN A 804 -16.65 26.27 -27.48
CA ASN A 804 -17.19 25.18 -26.66
C ASN A 804 -16.29 24.88 -25.44
N PHE A 805 -14.96 24.95 -25.57
CA PHE A 805 -14.05 24.78 -24.44
C PHE A 805 -14.03 25.99 -23.50
N GLU A 806 -14.14 27.22 -23.99
CA GLU A 806 -14.32 28.41 -23.15
C GLU A 806 -15.67 28.43 -22.44
N TYR A 807 -16.75 28.04 -23.11
CA TYR A 807 -18.09 27.95 -22.51
C TYR A 807 -18.15 26.81 -21.50
N LEU A 808 -17.55 25.64 -21.78
CA LEU A 808 -17.41 24.55 -20.83
C LEU A 808 -16.54 24.96 -19.63
N LYS A 809 -15.43 25.66 -19.85
CA LYS A 809 -14.58 26.24 -18.80
C LYS A 809 -15.37 27.24 -17.94
N HIS A 810 -16.20 28.09 -18.55
CA HIS A 810 -17.07 29.02 -17.83
C HIS A 810 -18.18 28.29 -17.05
N VAL A 811 -18.80 27.25 -17.62
CA VAL A 811 -19.79 26.41 -16.93
C VAL A 811 -19.17 25.67 -15.76
N VAL A 812 -17.94 25.13 -15.90
CA VAL A 812 -17.20 24.46 -14.82
C VAL A 812 -16.80 25.46 -13.73
N LEU A 813 -16.25 26.62 -14.08
CA LEU A 813 -15.94 27.69 -13.11
C LEU A 813 -17.19 28.16 -12.37
N LYS A 814 -18.29 28.38 -13.08
CA LYS A 814 -19.56 28.81 -12.51
C LYS A 814 -20.17 27.73 -11.61
N PHE A 815 -20.15 26.46 -12.04
CA PHE A 815 -20.58 25.32 -11.23
C PHE A 815 -19.78 25.22 -9.93
N MET A 816 -18.45 25.35 -10.00
CA MET A 816 -17.56 25.36 -8.84
C MET A 816 -17.69 26.61 -7.93
N SER A 817 -18.39 27.66 -8.36
CA SER A 817 -18.48 28.95 -7.66
C SER A 817 -19.92 29.38 -7.31
N CYS A 818 -20.93 28.60 -7.70
CA CYS A 818 -22.35 28.93 -7.50
C CYS A 818 -22.92 28.34 -6.21
N ARG A 819 -24.11 28.81 -5.82
CA ARG A 819 -24.78 28.35 -4.61
C ARG A 819 -25.52 27.03 -4.87
N GLU A 820 -25.69 26.22 -3.82
CA GLU A 820 -26.27 24.87 -3.84
C GLU A 820 -27.45 24.70 -4.83
N ALA A 821 -28.49 25.53 -4.70
CA ALA A 821 -29.66 25.47 -5.59
C ALA A 821 -29.34 25.74 -7.07
N GLU A 822 -28.37 26.60 -7.38
CA GLU A 822 -27.94 26.89 -8.77
C GLU A 822 -27.12 25.73 -9.34
N ALA A 823 -26.31 25.07 -8.51
CA ALA A 823 -25.50 23.91 -8.91
C ALA A 823 -26.37 22.73 -9.37
N PHE A 824 -27.49 22.45 -8.69
CA PHE A 824 -28.46 21.44 -9.13
C PHE A 824 -29.12 21.78 -10.48
N HIS A 825 -29.45 23.05 -10.72
CA HIS A 825 -29.98 23.48 -12.02
C HIS A 825 -28.93 23.37 -13.13
N LEU A 826 -27.65 23.64 -12.84
CA LEU A 826 -26.55 23.43 -13.77
C LEU A 826 -26.31 21.95 -14.08
N ILE A 827 -26.32 21.05 -13.09
CA ILE A 827 -26.25 19.59 -13.32
C ILE A 827 -27.36 19.15 -14.28
N ARG A 828 -28.60 19.60 -14.05
CA ARG A 828 -29.74 19.24 -14.89
C ARG A 828 -29.64 19.81 -16.30
N ALA A 829 -29.16 21.05 -16.46
CA ALA A 829 -28.93 21.66 -17.77
C ALA A 829 -27.82 20.94 -18.55
N VAL A 830 -26.70 20.61 -17.90
CA VAL A 830 -25.58 19.86 -18.50
C VAL A 830 -26.02 18.43 -18.86
N SER A 831 -26.83 17.78 -18.03
CA SER A 831 -27.35 16.43 -18.28
C SER A 831 -28.25 16.37 -19.52
N VAL A 832 -29.07 17.42 -19.75
CA VAL A 832 -29.86 17.56 -20.98
C VAL A 832 -28.99 17.90 -22.20
N LEU A 833 -27.97 18.76 -22.04
CA LEU A 833 -27.09 19.16 -23.15
C LEU A 833 -26.12 18.04 -23.59
N LEU A 834 -25.72 17.14 -22.67
CA LEU A 834 -24.80 16.03 -22.92
C LEU A 834 -25.49 14.66 -22.99
N ASN A 835 -26.83 14.61 -22.93
CA ASN A 835 -27.65 13.40 -22.94
C ASN A 835 -27.25 12.34 -21.90
N PHE A 836 -26.96 12.77 -20.66
CA PHE A 836 -26.69 11.85 -19.57
C PHE A 836 -27.92 10.98 -19.25
N SER A 837 -27.68 9.72 -18.88
CA SER A 837 -28.71 8.89 -18.27
C SER A 837 -29.15 9.46 -16.91
N ARG A 838 -30.33 9.06 -16.44
CA ARG A 838 -30.79 9.44 -15.09
C ARG A 838 -29.83 8.96 -13.99
N GLU A 839 -29.19 7.82 -14.19
CA GLU A 839 -28.22 7.25 -13.25
C GLU A 839 -26.94 8.10 -13.17
N GLU A 840 -26.48 8.68 -14.29
CA GLU A 840 -25.36 9.63 -14.31
C GLU A 840 -25.74 11.00 -13.74
N GLU A 841 -26.93 11.53 -14.07
CA GLU A 841 -27.44 12.78 -13.48
C GLU A 841 -27.56 12.65 -11.94
N ASP A 842 -28.14 11.56 -11.44
CA ASP A 842 -28.33 11.34 -10.01
C ASP A 842 -27.03 10.96 -9.29
N MET A 843 -26.06 10.31 -9.96
CA MET A 843 -24.71 10.12 -9.42
C MET A 843 -23.99 11.45 -9.18
N LEU A 844 -24.15 12.41 -10.10
CA LEU A 844 -23.55 13.75 -9.95
C LEU A 844 -24.23 14.55 -8.83
N LYS A 845 -25.55 14.45 -8.66
CA LYS A 845 -26.28 15.01 -7.51
C LYS A 845 -25.78 14.44 -6.19
N GLN A 846 -25.76 13.11 -6.03
CA GLN A 846 -25.27 12.44 -4.83
C GLN A 846 -23.79 12.76 -4.55
N THR A 847 -22.98 12.99 -5.58
CA THR A 847 -21.57 13.40 -5.43
C THR A 847 -21.43 14.85 -4.98
N LEU A 848 -22.32 15.75 -5.41
CA LEU A 848 -22.40 17.13 -4.92
C LEU A 848 -22.88 17.17 -3.46
N GLU A 849 -23.97 16.47 -3.15
CA GLU A 849 -24.52 16.32 -1.79
C GLU A 849 -23.47 15.75 -0.83
N TYR A 850 -22.76 14.69 -1.23
CA TYR A 850 -21.63 14.14 -0.46
C TYR A 850 -20.53 15.18 -0.21
N LYS A 851 -20.14 15.97 -1.22
CA LYS A 851 -19.07 16.97 -1.07
C LYS A 851 -19.46 18.15 -0.18
N MET A 852 -20.75 18.42 -0.01
CA MET A 852 -21.26 19.52 0.82
C MET A 852 -21.78 19.06 2.20
N SER A 853 -22.00 17.75 2.40
CA SER A 853 -22.47 17.17 3.65
C SER A 853 -21.31 16.69 4.54
N TRP A 854 -21.19 17.28 5.74
CA TRP A 854 -20.19 16.91 6.75
C TRP A 854 -20.26 15.44 7.19
N PHE A 855 -21.42 14.78 6.99
CA PHE A 855 -21.67 13.39 7.41
C PHE A 855 -22.00 12.45 6.24
N GLY A 856 -21.78 12.89 4.99
CA GLY A 856 -22.00 12.05 3.81
C GLY A 856 -21.00 10.90 3.69
N SER A 857 -21.44 9.74 3.23
CA SER A 857 -20.55 8.66 2.76
C SER A 857 -20.37 8.74 1.25
N LYS A 858 -19.12 8.64 0.76
CA LYS A 858 -18.79 8.82 -0.66
C LYS A 858 -19.59 7.85 -1.55
N PRO A 859 -20.34 8.33 -2.57
CA PRO A 859 -21.11 7.45 -3.45
C PRO A 859 -20.19 6.49 -4.21
N SER A 860 -20.53 5.20 -4.21
CA SER A 860 -19.76 4.15 -4.87
C SER A 860 -19.96 4.19 -6.39
N PRO A 861 -18.91 4.30 -7.21
CA PRO A 861 -19.06 4.27 -8.67
C PRO A 861 -19.40 2.85 -9.15
N LYS A 862 -20.70 2.57 -9.29
CA LYS A 862 -21.21 1.31 -9.87
C LYS A 862 -21.05 1.36 -11.39
N GLY A 863 -19.86 0.98 -11.85
CA GLY A 863 -19.48 0.98 -13.26
C GLY A 863 -18.64 2.20 -13.61
N SER A 864 -17.36 1.97 -13.89
CA SER A 864 -16.48 2.93 -14.53
C SER A 864 -15.70 2.20 -15.61
N ILE A 865 -15.90 2.60 -16.87
CA ILE A 865 -15.02 2.21 -17.97
C ILE A 865 -13.72 2.98 -17.78
N ARG A 866 -12.64 2.27 -17.46
CA ARG A 866 -11.31 2.85 -17.25
C ARG A 866 -10.70 3.24 -18.60
N PRO A 867 -10.37 4.53 -18.87
CA PRO A 867 -9.68 4.90 -20.11
C PRO A 867 -8.26 4.32 -20.13
N SER A 868 -7.97 3.48 -21.12
CA SER A 868 -6.66 2.86 -21.29
C SER A 868 -5.63 3.86 -21.83
N ILE A 869 -4.80 4.43 -20.95
CA ILE A 869 -3.59 5.17 -21.34
C ILE A 869 -2.38 4.26 -21.14
N SER A 870 -2.00 3.55 -22.20
CA SER A 870 -0.80 2.70 -22.22
C SER A 870 0.44 3.56 -22.48
N GLY A 871 1.25 3.79 -21.45
CA GLY A 871 2.53 4.49 -21.54
C GLY A 871 3.60 3.79 -20.69
N VAL A 872 4.33 2.85 -21.30
CA VAL A 872 5.42 2.15 -20.62
C VAL A 872 6.59 3.13 -20.40
N THR A 873 7.00 3.29 -19.16
CA THR A 873 8.25 3.97 -18.78
C THR A 873 9.17 2.95 -18.13
N ALA A 874 10.32 2.70 -18.78
CA ALA A 874 11.36 1.84 -18.23
C ALA A 874 12.20 2.61 -17.19
N PRO A 875 12.74 1.95 -16.16
CA PRO A 875 13.62 2.59 -15.20
C PRO A 875 14.93 3.02 -15.86
N TRP A 876 15.47 4.16 -15.43
CA TRP A 876 16.84 4.59 -15.70
C TRP A 876 17.60 4.67 -14.37
N ILE A 877 18.93 4.62 -14.48
CA ILE A 877 19.92 4.61 -13.40
C ILE A 877 20.00 6.00 -12.75
#